data_AF-A0A0P9DIA5-F1
#
_entry.id   AF-A0A0P9DIA5-F1
#
_cell.length_a   1.000
_cell.length_b   1.000
_cell.length_c   1.000
_cell.angle_alpha   90.00
_cell.angle_beta   90.00
_cell.angle_gamma   90.00
#
_symmetry.space_group_name_H-M   'P 1'
#
loop_
_entity.id
_entity.type
_entity.pdbx_description
1 polymer ?
#
loop_
_entity_poly.entity_id
_entity_poly.type
_entity_poly.pdbx_seq_one_letter_code
_entity_poly.pdbx_strand_id
1 'polypeptide(L)'
;MEEKIKPVMLWICPHLVLRYEEVPLFIEAGAEVIPGFGDRNLLAFDRNYDDESNELYPNWRSYCSLPTHIVEKIRRIRIDTPTEEEAAFMNKWIDAIYIASFPDLVSKVLKWYKGIVVFRVFGGFKSYAEICQIEDVDLSAFEQTKDRYIWSPILKSLSSIEDVRLVQNETYIPAFVSRERLPFKWMGKDSDRIVSTAIPYIHQSELLYSIFRMFADAFIGFDFVVLGKNDKSSEHCEHPSILGNVDFYTLWSRLCRSRLFCYGGYMTSYHLHFTPLEAITIGVPTLFLKQSGLTSEALEYGLRDEELKNLGMCDDLQEMRSRAEQLMDNLDQLKELQQMQHERLLPVFSRNRALENARRLIRKILEHAILRRKDCSSLPALPSLYSDPEFTNNLINYFKLPAVAGEYRIWDARQWEGLTGTTEWVREYNVYARLGRHGVDLPGLLVNDRLDRLESGKYELVVRIKTDKISTEPDTYFQLGAFLPDYTNFTTFPLHQPDHMGLIVVQNIFTVPNLPASAIIYMQISWIGRQSISILRVRLRKLSDEFLPLPSYPLTFRWRKSFSFLENNVLHNFRWCGTEGVLEIENHSSVTKTIEVCFGLQAALPETATWSVSSELWCESISIHGEETVIRRIIAVAPGTHMFKMHCDGNELPIPKGTRSMVFRINNFQYEEIPC
;
A
#
# COMPACT_ATOMS: atom_id res chain seq x y z
N MET A 1 -12.31 21.64 9.88
CA MET A 1 -12.73 20.27 9.54
C MET A 1 -12.45 19.43 10.77
N GLU A 2 -13.47 18.94 11.46
CA GLU A 2 -13.25 17.94 12.51
C GLU A 2 -12.65 16.71 11.84
N GLU A 3 -11.42 16.36 12.23
CA GLU A 3 -10.76 15.16 11.75
C GLU A 3 -11.63 13.97 12.21
N LYS A 4 -12.25 13.28 11.25
CA LYS A 4 -13.14 12.16 11.56
C LYS A 4 -12.28 11.05 12.19
N ILE A 5 -12.47 10.82 13.49
CA ILE A 5 -11.89 9.70 14.21
C ILE A 5 -12.18 8.41 13.42
N LYS A 6 -11.12 7.67 13.08
CA LYS A 6 -11.23 6.36 12.45
C LYS A 6 -10.95 5.26 13.49
N PRO A 7 -11.72 4.17 13.49
CA PRO A 7 -11.39 3.03 14.33
C PRO A 7 -10.18 2.28 13.77
N VAL A 8 -9.30 1.83 14.66
CA VAL A 8 -8.13 1.00 14.30
C VAL A 8 -8.47 -0.46 14.54
N MET A 9 -8.36 -1.28 13.51
CA MET A 9 -8.71 -2.70 13.51
C MET A 9 -7.50 -3.58 13.23
N LEU A 10 -7.21 -4.52 14.13
CA LEU A 10 -6.27 -5.61 13.87
C LEU A 10 -7.00 -6.73 13.10
N TRP A 11 -6.55 -7.05 11.89
CA TRP A 11 -7.16 -8.03 11.01
C TRP A 11 -6.38 -9.36 11.04
N ILE A 12 -6.99 -10.39 11.62
CA ILE A 12 -6.42 -11.73 11.85
C ILE A 12 -7.26 -12.76 11.10
N CYS A 13 -6.92 -12.96 9.83
CA CYS A 13 -7.61 -13.93 8.98
C CYS A 13 -6.61 -14.59 8.03
N PRO A 14 -6.26 -15.88 8.23
CA PRO A 14 -5.26 -16.58 7.42
C PRO A 14 -5.84 -17.01 6.06
N HIS A 15 -6.33 -16.05 5.28
CA HIS A 15 -6.93 -16.30 3.97
C HIS A 15 -6.50 -15.25 2.96
N LEU A 16 -5.63 -15.64 2.02
CA LEU A 16 -4.97 -14.70 1.11
C LEU A 16 -5.94 -13.89 0.23
N VAL A 17 -6.97 -14.54 -0.32
CA VAL A 17 -7.98 -13.82 -1.12
C VAL A 17 -8.73 -12.79 -0.28
N LEU A 18 -9.00 -13.08 1.00
CA LEU A 18 -9.72 -12.14 1.86
C LEU A 18 -8.83 -10.98 2.29
N ARG A 19 -7.52 -11.19 2.41
CA ARG A 19 -6.56 -10.08 2.60
C ARG A 19 -6.67 -9.08 1.45
N TYR A 20 -6.71 -9.58 0.21
CA TYR A 20 -6.78 -8.72 -0.98
C TYR A 20 -8.15 -8.05 -1.16
N GLU A 21 -9.22 -8.67 -0.70
CA GLU A 21 -10.58 -8.14 -0.88
C GLU A 21 -11.04 -7.31 0.33
N GLU A 22 -10.97 -7.85 1.55
CA GLU A 22 -11.54 -7.23 2.76
C GLU A 22 -10.67 -6.12 3.36
N VAL A 23 -9.34 -6.19 3.31
CA VAL A 23 -8.51 -5.11 3.87
C VAL A 23 -8.77 -3.79 3.14
N PRO A 24 -8.73 -3.71 1.79
CA PRO A 24 -9.15 -2.51 1.07
C PRO A 24 -10.61 -2.14 1.32
N LEU A 25 -11.51 -3.12 1.46
CA LEU A 25 -12.93 -2.88 1.75
C LEU A 25 -13.11 -2.11 3.07
N PHE A 26 -12.42 -2.54 4.12
CA PHE A 26 -12.52 -1.91 5.45
C PHE A 26 -11.84 -0.54 5.51
N ILE A 27 -10.74 -0.35 4.78
CA ILE A 27 -10.11 0.96 4.60
C ILE A 27 -11.09 1.92 3.92
N GLU A 28 -11.74 1.50 2.82
CA GLU A 28 -12.75 2.30 2.14
C GLU A 28 -14.01 2.53 2.98
N ALA A 29 -14.34 1.58 3.86
CA ALA A 29 -15.42 1.72 4.83
C ALA A 29 -15.10 2.73 5.95
N GLY A 30 -13.84 3.17 6.08
CA GLY A 30 -13.40 4.22 6.99
C GLY A 30 -12.58 3.76 8.19
N ALA A 31 -12.13 2.51 8.22
CA ALA A 31 -11.24 2.00 9.26
C ALA A 31 -9.76 2.18 8.89
N GLU A 32 -8.91 2.17 9.90
CA GLU A 32 -7.48 1.89 9.74
C GLU A 32 -7.27 0.40 10.02
N VAL A 33 -6.65 -0.32 9.08
CA VAL A 33 -6.57 -1.78 9.15
C VAL A 33 -5.12 -2.21 9.24
N ILE A 34 -4.80 -3.03 10.24
CA ILE A 34 -3.48 -3.61 10.46
C ILE A 34 -3.59 -5.12 10.22
N PRO A 35 -3.11 -5.65 9.07
CA PRO A 35 -3.08 -7.08 8.83
C PRO A 35 -2.03 -7.78 9.73
N GLY A 36 -2.42 -8.82 10.46
CA GLY A 36 -1.47 -9.65 11.23
C GLY A 36 -0.60 -10.54 10.33
N PHE A 37 0.51 -11.07 10.85
CA PHE A 37 1.42 -11.95 10.08
C PHE A 37 0.78 -13.28 9.63
N GLY A 38 -0.30 -13.70 10.30
CA GLY A 38 -0.91 -15.00 10.09
C GLY A 38 -0.10 -16.15 10.69
N ASP A 39 -0.71 -17.33 10.75
CA ASP A 39 -0.04 -18.55 11.21
C ASP A 39 0.63 -19.25 10.03
N ARG A 40 1.94 -19.53 10.14
CA ARG A 40 2.72 -20.15 9.06
C ARG A 40 2.24 -21.54 8.67
N ASN A 41 1.69 -22.31 9.62
CA ASN A 41 1.19 -23.65 9.36
C ASN A 41 -0.12 -23.59 8.56
N LEU A 42 -1.01 -22.67 8.92
CA LEU A 42 -2.26 -22.45 8.19
C LEU A 42 -2.02 -21.87 6.79
N LEU A 43 -0.92 -21.16 6.60
CA LEU A 43 -0.54 -20.48 5.37
C LEU A 43 0.52 -21.22 4.55
N ALA A 44 0.69 -22.53 4.76
CA ALA A 44 1.72 -23.33 4.09
C ALA A 44 1.71 -23.22 2.55
N PHE A 45 0.53 -22.96 1.96
CA PHE A 45 0.36 -22.78 0.52
C PHE A 45 0.34 -21.31 0.05
N ASP A 46 0.35 -20.35 0.98
CA ASP A 46 0.26 -18.92 0.71
C ASP A 46 1.59 -18.21 1.01
N ARG A 47 2.62 -18.54 0.23
CA ARG A 47 4.00 -18.02 0.45
C ARG A 47 4.11 -16.50 0.43
N ASN A 48 3.19 -15.83 -0.26
CA ASN A 48 3.16 -14.36 -0.40
C ASN A 48 2.18 -13.70 0.58
N TYR A 49 1.72 -14.41 1.61
CA TYR A 49 0.66 -13.89 2.50
C TYR A 49 1.01 -12.57 3.18
N ASP A 50 2.27 -12.43 3.60
CA ASP A 50 2.79 -11.19 4.19
C ASP A 50 3.81 -10.47 3.28
N ASP A 51 3.79 -10.78 1.99
CA ASP A 51 4.64 -10.12 1.01
C ASP A 51 4.00 -8.79 0.58
N GLU A 52 4.37 -7.70 1.27
CA GLU A 52 3.88 -6.35 0.97
C GLU A 52 4.30 -5.84 -0.44
N SER A 53 5.18 -6.53 -1.16
CA SER A 53 5.49 -6.22 -2.57
C SER A 53 4.61 -6.91 -3.59
N ASN A 54 3.79 -7.87 -3.18
CA ASN A 54 2.87 -8.49 -4.09
C ASN A 54 1.90 -7.42 -4.63
N GLU A 55 1.69 -7.39 -5.94
CA GLU A 55 0.86 -6.38 -6.61
C GLU A 55 -0.57 -6.30 -6.03
N LEU A 56 -1.09 -7.44 -5.56
CA LEU A 56 -2.42 -7.53 -4.97
C LEU A 56 -2.45 -7.19 -3.47
N TYR A 57 -1.28 -7.01 -2.85
CA TYR A 57 -1.18 -6.71 -1.45
C TYR A 57 -1.76 -5.33 -1.15
N PRO A 58 -2.66 -5.20 -0.17
CA PRO A 58 -3.28 -3.92 0.14
C PRO A 58 -2.24 -2.93 0.65
N ASN A 59 -2.22 -1.70 0.12
CA ASN A 59 -1.38 -0.62 0.64
C ASN A 59 -1.95 -0.04 1.95
N TRP A 60 -2.10 -0.87 2.97
CA TRP A 60 -2.77 -0.50 4.23
C TRP A 60 -1.97 0.51 5.04
N ARG A 61 -0.63 0.51 4.92
CA ARG A 61 0.25 1.43 5.66
C ARG A 61 -0.01 2.89 5.34
N SER A 62 -0.36 3.24 4.10
CA SER A 62 -0.70 4.63 3.76
C SER A 62 -1.99 5.13 4.40
N TYR A 63 -2.80 4.23 4.97
CA TYR A 63 -4.06 4.55 5.63
C TYR A 63 -4.02 4.32 7.15
N CYS A 64 -2.90 3.87 7.71
CA CYS A 64 -2.72 3.68 9.14
C CYS A 64 -2.00 4.88 9.74
N SER A 65 -2.61 5.51 10.73
CA SER A 65 -2.05 6.68 11.41
C SER A 65 -1.16 6.30 12.59
N LEU A 66 -1.08 5.02 12.96
CA LEU A 66 -0.23 4.56 14.05
C LEU A 66 1.25 4.58 13.63
N PRO A 67 2.18 4.86 14.57
CA PRO A 67 3.59 4.78 14.27
C PRO A 67 3.95 3.35 13.91
N THR A 68 4.92 3.22 13.02
CA THR A 68 5.45 1.94 12.57
C THR A 68 5.86 1.02 13.72
N HIS A 69 6.61 1.52 14.71
CA HIS A 69 7.06 0.69 15.83
C HIS A 69 5.90 0.17 16.70
N ILE A 70 4.80 0.94 16.83
CA ILE A 70 3.58 0.49 17.51
C ILE A 70 2.90 -0.61 16.69
N VAL A 71 2.75 -0.38 15.38
CA VAL A 71 2.16 -1.33 14.45
C VAL A 71 2.93 -2.64 14.43
N GLU A 72 4.26 -2.60 14.35
CA GLU A 72 5.08 -3.81 14.36
C GLU A 72 5.04 -4.52 15.73
N LYS A 73 4.97 -3.78 16.85
CA LYS A 73 4.73 -4.40 18.17
C LYS A 73 3.36 -5.10 18.19
N ILE A 74 2.28 -4.43 17.76
CA ILE A 74 0.93 -5.02 17.64
C ILE A 74 0.95 -6.32 16.84
N ARG A 75 1.59 -6.33 15.66
CA ARG A 75 1.62 -7.51 14.78
C ARG A 75 2.38 -8.70 15.37
N ARG A 76 3.32 -8.47 16.29
CA ARG A 76 4.13 -9.51 16.95
C ARG A 76 3.49 -10.09 18.21
N ILE A 77 2.53 -9.38 18.81
CA ILE A 77 1.85 -9.84 20.03
C ILE A 77 1.10 -11.14 19.75
N ARG A 78 1.33 -12.14 20.60
CA ARG A 78 0.58 -13.39 20.62
C ARG A 78 -0.79 -13.19 21.25
N ILE A 79 -1.80 -12.90 20.43
CA ILE A 79 -3.14 -12.55 20.91
C ILE A 79 -3.89 -13.69 21.61
N ASP A 80 -3.45 -14.94 21.41
CA ASP A 80 -3.98 -16.13 22.10
C ASP A 80 -3.58 -16.15 23.58
N THR A 81 -2.38 -15.65 23.89
CA THR A 81 -1.80 -15.65 25.25
C THR A 81 -0.93 -14.41 25.48
N PRO A 82 -1.47 -13.18 25.43
CA PRO A 82 -0.66 -12.00 25.66
C PRO A 82 -0.29 -11.89 27.14
N THR A 83 0.87 -11.30 27.41
CA THR A 83 1.19 -10.79 28.76
C THR A 83 0.25 -9.67 29.16
N GLU A 84 0.19 -9.32 30.45
CA GLU A 84 -0.63 -8.20 30.94
C GLU A 84 -0.22 -6.87 30.28
N GLU A 85 1.07 -6.65 30.05
CA GLU A 85 1.59 -5.46 29.36
C GLU A 85 1.13 -5.42 27.89
N GLU A 86 1.26 -6.53 27.17
CA GLU A 86 0.82 -6.62 25.77
C GLU A 86 -0.70 -6.45 25.65
N ALA A 87 -1.48 -7.04 26.56
CA ALA A 87 -2.92 -6.86 26.61
C ALA A 87 -3.29 -5.39 26.88
N ALA A 88 -2.61 -4.72 27.82
CA ALA A 88 -2.80 -3.29 28.07
C ALA A 88 -2.41 -2.44 26.86
N PHE A 89 -1.32 -2.78 26.18
CA PHE A 89 -0.85 -2.11 24.97
C PHE A 89 -1.86 -2.24 23.82
N MET A 90 -2.38 -3.44 23.57
CA MET A 90 -3.42 -3.71 22.58
C MET A 90 -4.72 -2.95 22.91
N ASN A 91 -5.15 -2.97 24.17
CA ASN A 91 -6.34 -2.26 24.63
C ASN A 91 -6.25 -0.74 24.47
N LYS A 92 -5.02 -0.18 24.46
CA LYS A 92 -4.79 1.23 24.21
C LYS A 92 -4.93 1.61 22.74
N TRP A 93 -4.37 0.81 21.82
CA TRP A 93 -4.18 1.22 20.43
C TRP A 93 -5.17 0.64 19.43
N ILE A 94 -5.79 -0.50 19.75
CA ILE A 94 -6.69 -1.22 18.84
C ILE A 94 -8.11 -1.10 19.34
N ASP A 95 -9.05 -0.71 18.48
CA ASP A 95 -10.49 -0.60 18.78
C ASP A 95 -11.28 -1.87 18.44
N ALA A 96 -10.83 -2.62 17.43
CA ALA A 96 -11.39 -3.92 17.10
C ALA A 96 -10.33 -4.97 16.74
N ILE A 97 -10.58 -6.22 17.10
CA ILE A 97 -9.84 -7.39 16.60
C ILE A 97 -10.80 -8.22 15.77
N TYR A 98 -10.44 -8.41 14.50
CA TYR A 98 -11.19 -9.20 13.53
C TYR A 98 -10.53 -10.57 13.40
N ILE A 99 -11.22 -11.63 13.81
CA ILE A 99 -10.68 -12.99 13.90
C ILE A 99 -11.51 -13.91 13.03
N ALA A 100 -10.87 -14.64 12.10
CA ALA A 100 -11.57 -15.56 11.22
C ALA A 100 -11.42 -17.04 11.64
N SER A 101 -12.53 -17.78 11.63
CA SER A 101 -12.60 -19.25 11.76
C SER A 101 -12.15 -19.93 13.06
N PHE A 102 -11.61 -19.22 14.05
CA PHE A 102 -11.10 -19.82 15.30
C PHE A 102 -11.95 -19.44 16.52
N PRO A 103 -13.01 -20.20 16.86
CA PRO A 103 -13.85 -19.86 18.00
C PRO A 103 -13.09 -19.96 19.34
N ASP A 104 -12.12 -20.86 19.48
CA ASP A 104 -11.24 -20.92 20.65
C ASP A 104 -10.47 -19.62 20.86
N LEU A 105 -9.90 -19.07 19.78
CA LEU A 105 -9.13 -17.84 19.80
C LEU A 105 -10.02 -16.65 20.12
N VAL A 106 -11.23 -16.60 19.54
CA VAL A 106 -12.21 -15.57 19.88
C VAL A 106 -12.55 -15.63 21.38
N SER A 107 -12.83 -16.82 21.93
CA SER A 107 -13.11 -16.99 23.35
C SER A 107 -11.94 -16.55 24.24
N LYS A 108 -10.70 -16.87 23.86
CA LYS A 108 -9.48 -16.41 24.57
C LYS A 108 -9.33 -14.89 24.52
N VAL A 109 -9.49 -14.27 23.35
CA VAL A 109 -9.39 -12.81 23.17
C VAL A 109 -10.47 -12.08 23.95
N LEU A 110 -11.69 -12.61 23.98
CA LEU A 110 -12.79 -12.06 24.75
C LEU A 110 -12.49 -11.98 26.26
N LYS A 111 -11.56 -12.76 26.81
CA LYS A 111 -11.22 -12.71 28.26
C LYS A 111 -10.41 -11.47 28.65
N TRP A 112 -9.57 -10.93 27.76
CA TRP A 112 -8.63 -9.86 28.11
C TRP A 112 -8.83 -8.57 27.31
N TYR A 113 -9.40 -8.66 26.10
CA TYR A 113 -9.55 -7.53 25.20
C TYR A 113 -10.84 -6.74 25.51
N LYS A 114 -10.73 -5.42 25.62
CA LYS A 114 -11.81 -4.51 26.03
C LYS A 114 -12.51 -3.84 24.86
N GLY A 115 -11.98 -3.93 23.64
CA GLY A 115 -12.62 -3.41 22.43
C GLY A 115 -13.55 -4.44 21.78
N ILE A 116 -13.93 -4.18 20.53
CA ILE A 116 -14.82 -5.06 19.76
C ILE A 116 -14.06 -6.28 19.24
N VAL A 117 -14.59 -7.48 19.46
CA VAL A 117 -14.13 -8.70 18.80
C VAL A 117 -15.14 -9.08 17.71
N VAL A 118 -14.68 -9.08 16.46
CA VAL A 118 -15.46 -9.52 15.32
C VAL A 118 -15.08 -10.95 14.99
N PHE A 119 -16.02 -11.88 15.11
CA PHE A 119 -15.83 -13.26 14.69
C PHE A 119 -16.30 -13.43 13.25
N ARG A 120 -15.34 -13.51 12.34
CA ARG A 120 -15.56 -13.76 10.93
C ARG A 120 -15.69 -15.25 10.67
N VAL A 121 -16.82 -15.67 10.10
CA VAL A 121 -17.13 -17.09 9.91
C VAL A 121 -17.40 -17.41 8.46
N PHE A 122 -16.79 -18.50 7.99
CA PHE A 122 -16.86 -18.95 6.59
C PHE A 122 -17.77 -20.15 6.35
N GLY A 123 -18.22 -20.77 7.44
CA GLY A 123 -18.92 -22.05 7.42
C GLY A 123 -18.02 -23.23 7.04
N GLY A 124 -18.65 -24.37 6.77
CA GLY A 124 -17.96 -25.63 6.52
C GLY A 124 -18.90 -26.83 6.65
N PHE A 125 -18.33 -28.00 6.95
CA PHE A 125 -19.09 -29.24 7.18
C PHE A 125 -19.72 -29.34 8.57
N LYS A 126 -19.18 -28.59 9.53
CA LYS A 126 -19.67 -28.51 10.90
C LYS A 126 -20.08 -27.08 11.20
N SER A 127 -21.10 -26.92 12.03
CA SER A 127 -21.42 -25.65 12.68
C SER A 127 -20.29 -25.22 13.61
N TYR A 128 -20.18 -23.93 13.88
CA TYR A 128 -19.26 -23.41 14.88
C TYR A 128 -19.64 -23.83 16.30
N ALA A 129 -20.92 -24.10 16.56
CA ALA A 129 -21.35 -24.72 17.82
C ALA A 129 -20.73 -26.12 18.02
N GLU A 130 -20.71 -26.96 16.99
CA GLU A 130 -20.03 -28.26 17.03
C GLU A 130 -18.51 -28.13 17.15
N ILE A 131 -17.91 -27.14 16.47
CA ILE A 131 -16.47 -26.85 16.59
C ILE A 131 -16.14 -26.45 18.04
N CYS A 132 -16.92 -25.55 18.64
CA CYS A 132 -16.78 -25.17 20.04
C CYS A 132 -16.86 -26.39 20.98
N GLN A 133 -17.77 -27.33 20.72
CA GLN A 133 -17.87 -28.55 21.52
C GLN A 133 -16.61 -29.43 21.39
N ILE A 134 -16.04 -29.55 20.19
CA ILE A 134 -14.81 -30.32 19.95
C ILE A 134 -13.60 -29.67 20.62
N GLU A 135 -13.54 -28.34 20.60
CA GLU A 135 -12.43 -27.54 21.14
C GLU A 135 -12.60 -27.18 22.63
N ASP A 136 -13.64 -27.70 23.28
CA ASP A 136 -13.99 -27.41 24.70
C ASP A 136 -14.14 -25.90 24.98
N VAL A 137 -14.76 -25.18 24.04
CA VAL A 137 -15.01 -23.74 24.13
C VAL A 137 -16.35 -23.48 24.79
N ASP A 138 -16.33 -22.77 25.93
CA ASP A 138 -17.54 -22.36 26.63
C ASP A 138 -18.31 -21.28 25.83
N LEU A 139 -19.46 -21.69 25.31
CA LEU A 139 -20.38 -20.81 24.58
C LEU A 139 -20.93 -19.65 25.42
N SER A 140 -20.95 -19.78 26.75
CA SER A 140 -21.42 -18.71 27.65
C SER A 140 -20.51 -17.47 27.60
N ALA A 141 -19.24 -17.63 27.22
CA ALA A 141 -18.30 -16.53 27.07
C ALA A 141 -18.76 -15.51 26.00
N PHE A 142 -19.38 -15.97 24.92
CA PHE A 142 -19.89 -15.11 23.84
C PHE A 142 -21.13 -14.32 24.30
N GLU A 143 -22.02 -14.96 25.05
CA GLU A 143 -23.22 -14.33 25.59
C GLU A 143 -22.88 -13.27 26.66
N GLN A 144 -21.93 -13.57 27.55
CA GLN A 144 -21.46 -12.65 28.59
C GLN A 144 -20.75 -11.42 28.04
N THR A 145 -20.28 -11.48 26.79
CA THR A 145 -19.51 -10.41 26.12
C THR A 145 -20.24 -9.82 24.92
N LYS A 146 -21.56 -10.04 24.84
CA LYS A 146 -22.41 -9.55 23.74
C LYS A 146 -22.38 -8.03 23.56
N ASP A 147 -21.91 -7.23 24.49
CA ASP A 147 -21.76 -5.79 24.28
C ASP A 147 -20.58 -5.44 23.37
N ARG A 148 -19.62 -6.36 23.22
CA ARG A 148 -18.39 -6.18 22.46
C ARG A 148 -18.04 -7.31 21.49
N TYR A 149 -18.94 -8.27 21.33
CA TYR A 149 -18.79 -9.40 20.41
C TYR A 149 -19.74 -9.24 19.21
N ILE A 150 -19.20 -9.46 18.00
CA ILE A 150 -19.96 -9.38 16.74
C ILE A 150 -19.76 -10.65 15.94
N TRP A 151 -20.86 -11.36 15.68
CA TRP A 151 -20.93 -12.43 14.67
C TRP A 151 -20.92 -11.83 13.25
N SER A 152 -19.98 -12.25 12.40
CA SER A 152 -19.85 -11.71 11.03
C SER A 152 -19.77 -12.81 9.97
N PRO A 153 -20.94 -13.30 9.50
CA PRO A 153 -20.99 -14.41 8.56
C PRO A 153 -20.72 -13.99 7.12
N ILE A 154 -20.07 -14.87 6.35
CA ILE A 154 -19.81 -14.68 4.91
C ILE A 154 -21.00 -15.07 4.03
N LEU A 155 -21.82 -16.00 4.52
CA LEU A 155 -23.10 -16.39 3.94
C LEU A 155 -24.19 -16.13 4.96
N LYS A 156 -25.29 -15.51 4.53
CA LYS A 156 -26.38 -15.15 5.43
C LYS A 156 -27.06 -16.39 6.05
N SER A 157 -27.03 -17.52 5.35
CA SER A 157 -27.58 -18.79 5.81
C SER A 157 -26.86 -19.40 7.03
N LEU A 158 -25.62 -19.00 7.32
CA LEU A 158 -24.85 -19.58 8.44
C LEU A 158 -25.54 -19.38 9.78
N SER A 159 -26.11 -18.21 10.01
CA SER A 159 -26.76 -17.90 11.28
C SER A 159 -27.97 -18.79 11.60
N SER A 160 -28.58 -19.42 10.59
CA SER A 160 -29.76 -20.28 10.78
C SER A 160 -29.45 -21.66 11.39
N ILE A 161 -28.20 -22.12 11.30
CA ILE A 161 -27.77 -23.44 11.80
C ILE A 161 -26.95 -23.35 13.08
N GLU A 162 -26.68 -22.14 13.56
CA GLU A 162 -25.77 -21.90 14.68
C GLU A 162 -26.51 -21.73 16.00
N ASP A 163 -25.79 -21.99 17.10
CA ASP A 163 -26.28 -21.73 18.44
C ASP A 163 -26.52 -20.22 18.62
N VAL A 164 -27.69 -19.85 19.14
CA VAL A 164 -28.08 -18.45 19.36
C VAL A 164 -27.06 -17.68 20.22
N ARG A 165 -26.32 -18.37 21.12
CA ARG A 165 -25.26 -17.76 21.93
C ARG A 165 -24.06 -17.29 21.10
N LEU A 166 -23.80 -17.92 19.95
CA LEU A 166 -22.78 -17.47 18.98
C LEU A 166 -23.30 -16.35 18.08
N VAL A 167 -24.59 -16.36 17.72
CA VAL A 167 -25.19 -15.39 16.80
C VAL A 167 -25.62 -14.12 17.54
N GLN A 168 -24.64 -13.32 17.97
CA GLN A 168 -24.85 -12.05 18.67
C GLN A 168 -24.40 -10.86 17.81
N ASN A 169 -25.19 -9.77 17.85
CA ASN A 169 -24.93 -8.50 17.14
C ASN A 169 -24.56 -8.63 15.66
N GLU A 170 -25.18 -9.58 14.98
CA GLU A 170 -24.82 -9.97 13.62
C GLU A 170 -24.54 -8.78 12.70
N THR A 171 -23.42 -8.88 11.99
CA THR A 171 -23.10 -8.00 10.87
C THR A 171 -22.57 -8.83 9.70
N TYR A 172 -23.48 -9.18 8.81
CA TYR A 172 -23.21 -9.92 7.59
C TYR A 172 -22.24 -9.16 6.67
N ILE A 173 -21.20 -9.84 6.16
CA ILE A 173 -20.29 -9.31 5.14
C ILE A 173 -20.21 -10.34 4.00
N PRO A 174 -20.85 -10.10 2.83
CA PRO A 174 -20.89 -11.05 1.73
C PRO A 174 -19.49 -11.37 1.20
N ALA A 175 -19.32 -12.59 0.67
CA ALA A 175 -18.22 -12.86 -0.25
C ALA A 175 -18.37 -12.01 -1.52
N PHE A 176 -17.24 -11.55 -2.05
CA PHE A 176 -17.16 -10.90 -3.35
C PHE A 176 -15.78 -11.14 -3.96
N VAL A 177 -15.68 -10.88 -5.27
CA VAL A 177 -14.41 -10.87 -6.00
C VAL A 177 -14.36 -9.61 -6.83
N SER A 178 -13.30 -8.81 -6.65
CA SER A 178 -13.09 -7.59 -7.42
C SER A 178 -12.58 -7.92 -8.81
N ARG A 179 -13.09 -7.23 -9.84
CA ARG A 179 -12.69 -7.45 -11.23
C ARG A 179 -11.23 -7.03 -11.45
N GLU A 180 -10.79 -6.03 -10.71
CA GLU A 180 -9.44 -5.46 -10.72
C GLU A 180 -8.38 -6.47 -10.29
N ARG A 181 -8.76 -7.46 -9.46
CA ARG A 181 -7.86 -8.54 -9.04
C ARG A 181 -7.59 -9.55 -10.16
N LEU A 182 -8.46 -9.62 -11.16
CA LEU A 182 -8.49 -10.70 -12.15
C LEU A 182 -8.04 -10.19 -13.54
N PRO A 183 -6.78 -10.48 -13.96
CA PRO A 183 -6.23 -9.96 -15.21
C PRO A 183 -6.75 -10.68 -16.46
N PHE A 184 -7.55 -11.74 -16.31
CA PHE A 184 -8.01 -12.59 -17.41
C PHE A 184 -9.49 -12.39 -17.76
N LYS A 185 -9.83 -12.76 -18.99
CA LYS A 185 -11.21 -12.91 -19.48
C LYS A 185 -11.36 -14.31 -20.06
N TRP A 186 -12.55 -14.87 -20.00
CA TRP A 186 -12.84 -16.15 -20.63
C TRP A 186 -12.51 -16.11 -22.12
N MET A 187 -11.86 -17.18 -22.61
CA MET A 187 -11.43 -17.28 -24.01
C MET A 187 -12.56 -17.58 -24.99
N GLY A 188 -13.79 -17.79 -24.51
CA GLY A 188 -14.96 -18.00 -25.36
C GLY A 188 -14.76 -19.17 -26.30
N LYS A 189 -14.84 -18.92 -27.61
CA LYS A 189 -14.62 -19.95 -28.66
C LYS A 189 -13.20 -20.54 -28.65
N ASP A 190 -12.22 -19.81 -28.15
CA ASP A 190 -10.80 -20.20 -28.11
C ASP A 190 -10.44 -20.91 -26.79
N SER A 191 -11.43 -21.16 -25.92
CA SER A 191 -11.24 -21.97 -24.70
C SER A 191 -11.04 -23.45 -25.04
N ASP A 192 -10.21 -24.11 -24.24
CA ASP A 192 -10.00 -25.56 -24.29
C ASP A 192 -11.30 -26.26 -23.91
N ARG A 193 -11.60 -27.39 -24.55
CA ARG A 193 -12.79 -28.22 -24.28
C ARG A 193 -12.64 -29.01 -22.97
N ILE A 194 -12.46 -28.29 -21.87
CA ILE A 194 -12.14 -28.82 -20.53
C ILE A 194 -13.16 -28.27 -19.51
N VAL A 195 -13.59 -29.15 -18.60
CA VAL A 195 -14.32 -28.77 -17.38
C VAL A 195 -13.33 -28.45 -16.27
N SER A 196 -13.50 -27.34 -15.56
CA SER A 196 -12.76 -27.06 -14.34
C SER A 196 -13.66 -27.16 -13.11
N THR A 197 -13.10 -27.57 -11.97
CA THR A 197 -13.78 -27.53 -10.66
C THR A 197 -12.79 -27.11 -9.58
N ALA A 198 -13.28 -26.74 -8.39
CA ALA A 198 -12.44 -26.37 -7.25
C ALA A 198 -12.73 -27.28 -6.05
N ILE A 199 -11.71 -28.06 -5.66
CA ILE A 199 -11.73 -28.93 -4.48
C ILE A 199 -10.33 -28.80 -3.85
N PRO A 200 -10.10 -27.79 -2.99
CA PRO A 200 -8.81 -27.60 -2.34
C PRO A 200 -8.62 -28.58 -1.19
N TYR A 201 -7.36 -28.79 -0.77
CA TYR A 201 -6.99 -29.57 0.41
C TYR A 201 -7.44 -31.05 0.40
N ILE A 202 -7.54 -31.68 -0.77
CA ILE A 202 -7.92 -33.10 -0.91
C ILE A 202 -7.05 -34.01 -0.02
N HIS A 203 -5.75 -33.72 0.05
CA HIS A 203 -4.79 -34.44 0.89
C HIS A 203 -5.03 -34.37 2.40
N GLN A 204 -5.84 -33.41 2.89
CA GLN A 204 -6.04 -33.18 4.34
C GLN A 204 -7.26 -33.89 4.90
N SER A 205 -8.15 -34.44 4.07
CA SER A 205 -9.43 -34.96 4.54
C SER A 205 -9.98 -36.05 3.61
N GLU A 206 -10.30 -37.21 4.20
CA GLU A 206 -11.04 -38.29 3.53
C GLU A 206 -12.37 -37.81 2.94
N LEU A 207 -13.05 -36.90 3.63
CA LEU A 207 -14.29 -36.31 3.13
C LEU A 207 -14.04 -35.54 1.82
N LEU A 208 -12.98 -34.73 1.75
CA LEU A 208 -12.63 -33.99 0.54
C LEU A 208 -12.18 -34.93 -0.60
N TYR A 209 -11.45 -35.99 -0.26
CA TYR A 209 -11.07 -37.02 -1.24
C TYR A 209 -12.30 -37.76 -1.78
N SER A 210 -13.26 -38.14 -0.93
CA SER A 210 -14.52 -38.74 -1.38
C SER A 210 -15.36 -37.79 -2.26
N ILE A 211 -15.40 -36.49 -1.96
CA ILE A 211 -16.04 -35.48 -2.82
C ILE A 211 -15.35 -35.42 -4.18
N PHE A 212 -14.02 -35.44 -4.21
CA PHE A 212 -13.27 -35.54 -5.47
C PHE A 212 -13.62 -36.81 -6.25
N ARG A 213 -13.66 -37.98 -5.59
CA ARG A 213 -14.03 -39.25 -6.23
C ARG A 213 -15.43 -39.22 -6.83
N MET A 214 -16.42 -38.71 -6.08
CA MET A 214 -17.79 -38.56 -6.57
C MET A 214 -17.84 -37.67 -7.82
N PHE A 215 -17.12 -36.55 -7.83
CA PHE A 215 -17.03 -35.69 -9.00
C PHE A 215 -16.37 -36.39 -10.19
N ALA A 216 -15.21 -37.04 -9.97
CA ALA A 216 -14.47 -37.74 -11.01
C ALA A 216 -15.29 -38.87 -11.65
N ASP A 217 -15.99 -39.65 -10.83
CA ASP A 217 -16.86 -40.72 -11.30
C ASP A 217 -18.07 -40.15 -12.08
N ALA A 218 -18.68 -39.06 -11.59
CA ALA A 218 -19.78 -38.37 -12.28
C ALA A 218 -19.36 -37.74 -13.61
N PHE A 219 -18.10 -37.33 -13.78
CA PHE A 219 -17.57 -36.70 -14.99
C PHE A 219 -16.70 -37.66 -15.84
N ILE A 220 -16.83 -38.98 -15.67
CA ILE A 220 -16.13 -39.95 -16.50
C ILE A 220 -16.37 -39.69 -18.00
N GLY A 221 -15.30 -39.64 -18.80
CA GLY A 221 -15.36 -39.31 -20.22
C GLY A 221 -15.22 -37.82 -20.56
N PHE A 222 -15.15 -36.93 -19.56
CA PHE A 222 -14.73 -35.54 -19.76
C PHE A 222 -13.23 -35.37 -19.49
N ASP A 223 -12.61 -34.49 -20.27
CA ASP A 223 -11.36 -33.86 -19.84
C ASP A 223 -11.70 -32.82 -18.78
N PHE A 224 -11.21 -33.03 -17.56
CA PHE A 224 -11.42 -32.08 -16.46
C PHE A 224 -10.15 -31.79 -15.68
N VAL A 225 -10.14 -30.64 -15.01
CA VAL A 225 -9.08 -30.20 -14.10
C VAL A 225 -9.65 -29.78 -12.74
N VAL A 226 -9.01 -30.23 -11.67
CA VAL A 226 -9.34 -29.86 -10.29
C VAL A 226 -8.34 -28.81 -9.81
N LEU A 227 -8.85 -27.62 -9.56
CA LEU A 227 -8.12 -26.46 -9.03
C LEU A 227 -8.14 -26.48 -7.50
N GLY A 228 -7.09 -25.91 -6.89
CA GLY A 228 -7.02 -25.71 -5.44
C GLY A 228 -5.65 -25.99 -4.86
N LYS A 229 -5.51 -25.70 -3.57
CA LYS A 229 -4.30 -25.93 -2.79
C LYS A 229 -4.15 -27.41 -2.45
N ASN A 230 -3.67 -28.18 -3.41
CA ASN A 230 -3.53 -29.63 -3.31
C ASN A 230 -2.05 -30.04 -3.36
N ASP A 231 -1.60 -30.83 -2.39
CA ASP A 231 -0.23 -31.33 -2.35
C ASP A 231 -0.07 -32.54 -3.27
N LYS A 232 0.67 -32.37 -4.37
CA LYS A 232 0.93 -33.41 -5.35
C LYS A 232 1.79 -34.57 -4.84
N SER A 233 2.42 -34.44 -3.68
CA SER A 233 3.18 -35.53 -3.06
C SER A 233 2.30 -36.53 -2.28
N SER A 234 1.03 -36.20 -2.03
CA SER A 234 0.07 -37.07 -1.36
C SER A 234 -0.56 -38.07 -2.33
N GLU A 235 -0.75 -39.31 -1.86
CA GLU A 235 -1.45 -40.38 -2.60
C GLU A 235 -2.88 -39.98 -3.04
N HIS A 236 -3.56 -39.15 -2.24
CA HIS A 236 -4.90 -38.64 -2.57
C HIS A 236 -4.89 -37.62 -3.73
N CYS A 237 -3.72 -37.13 -4.15
CA CYS A 237 -3.57 -36.11 -5.18
C CYS A 237 -2.85 -36.60 -6.45
N GLU A 238 -2.63 -37.92 -6.58
CA GLU A 238 -1.94 -38.52 -7.73
C GLU A 238 -2.73 -38.43 -9.04
N HIS A 239 -4.06 -38.31 -8.97
CA HIS A 239 -4.91 -38.27 -10.16
C HIS A 239 -4.47 -37.15 -11.13
N PRO A 240 -4.34 -37.45 -12.45
CA PRO A 240 -3.76 -36.50 -13.42
C PRO A 240 -4.58 -35.22 -13.57
N SER A 241 -5.89 -35.27 -13.36
CA SER A 241 -6.77 -34.09 -13.39
C SER A 241 -6.55 -33.12 -12.23
N ILE A 242 -5.92 -33.53 -11.12
CA ILE A 242 -5.64 -32.61 -10.01
C ILE A 242 -4.46 -31.73 -10.42
N LEU A 243 -4.62 -30.41 -10.44
CA LEU A 243 -3.56 -29.50 -10.89
C LEU A 243 -2.41 -29.40 -9.86
N GLY A 244 -2.75 -29.51 -8.58
CA GLY A 244 -1.84 -29.20 -7.47
C GLY A 244 -1.86 -27.71 -7.09
N ASN A 245 -1.07 -27.35 -6.08
CA ASN A 245 -0.90 -25.96 -5.66
C ASN A 245 -0.06 -25.17 -6.68
N VAL A 246 -0.67 -24.16 -7.29
CA VAL A 246 -0.04 -23.25 -8.26
C VAL A 246 -0.25 -21.80 -7.84
N ASP A 247 0.52 -20.87 -8.39
CA ASP A 247 0.31 -19.44 -8.18
C ASP A 247 -1.01 -18.94 -8.81
N PHE A 248 -1.46 -17.75 -8.41
CA PHE A 248 -2.72 -17.17 -8.89
C PHE A 248 -2.76 -16.94 -10.40
N TYR A 249 -1.66 -16.53 -11.03
CA TYR A 249 -1.62 -16.29 -12.47
C TYR A 249 -1.85 -17.60 -13.22
N THR A 250 -1.16 -18.66 -12.82
CA THR A 250 -1.35 -20.02 -13.36
C THR A 250 -2.76 -20.53 -13.12
N LEU A 251 -3.31 -20.33 -11.92
CA LEU A 251 -4.69 -20.71 -11.58
C LEU A 251 -5.72 -20.01 -12.48
N TRP A 252 -5.64 -18.69 -12.63
CA TRP A 252 -6.60 -17.92 -13.45
C TRP A 252 -6.40 -18.14 -14.93
N SER A 253 -5.16 -18.34 -15.40
CA SER A 253 -4.87 -18.74 -16.79
C SER A 253 -5.54 -20.08 -17.11
N ARG A 254 -5.46 -21.05 -16.20
CA ARG A 254 -6.17 -22.34 -16.38
C ARG A 254 -7.68 -22.17 -16.35
N LEU A 255 -8.19 -21.33 -15.44
CA LEU A 255 -9.61 -21.07 -15.29
C LEU A 255 -10.20 -20.40 -16.55
N CYS A 256 -9.55 -19.35 -17.08
CA CYS A 256 -10.05 -18.60 -18.24
C CYS A 256 -10.02 -19.40 -19.55
N ARG A 257 -9.14 -20.42 -19.62
CA ARG A 257 -9.05 -21.39 -20.71
C ARG A 257 -10.08 -22.50 -20.63
N SER A 258 -10.76 -22.69 -19.50
CA SER A 258 -11.77 -23.74 -19.36
C SER A 258 -13.05 -23.37 -20.12
N ARG A 259 -13.67 -24.34 -20.79
CA ARG A 259 -14.95 -24.14 -21.49
C ARG A 259 -16.09 -23.92 -20.50
N LEU A 260 -16.02 -24.63 -19.38
CA LEU A 260 -17.05 -24.65 -18.34
C LEU A 260 -16.40 -24.80 -16.96
N PHE A 261 -16.97 -24.15 -15.95
CA PHE A 261 -16.66 -24.39 -14.54
C PHE A 261 -17.82 -25.12 -13.86
N CYS A 262 -17.55 -26.17 -13.09
CA CYS A 262 -18.56 -26.96 -12.37
C CYS A 262 -18.30 -26.88 -10.87
N TYR A 263 -19.24 -26.34 -10.11
CA TYR A 263 -19.10 -26.07 -8.68
C TYR A 263 -20.02 -26.95 -7.82
N GLY A 264 -19.41 -27.90 -7.11
CA GLY A 264 -20.15 -28.75 -6.15
C GLY A 264 -20.33 -28.12 -4.76
N GLY A 265 -19.53 -27.13 -4.38
CA GLY A 265 -19.62 -26.45 -3.08
C GLY A 265 -19.58 -27.36 -1.87
N TYR A 266 -18.74 -28.41 -1.92
CA TYR A 266 -18.70 -29.47 -0.90
C TYR A 266 -20.06 -30.14 -0.61
N MET A 267 -21.03 -29.98 -1.52
CA MET A 267 -22.40 -30.45 -1.36
C MET A 267 -23.08 -29.87 -0.09
N THR A 268 -22.67 -28.67 0.34
CA THR A 268 -23.27 -27.94 1.45
C THR A 268 -23.64 -26.49 1.10
N SER A 269 -24.81 -26.06 1.57
CA SER A 269 -25.32 -24.69 1.46
C SER A 269 -24.61 -23.69 2.39
N TYR A 270 -23.69 -24.18 3.21
CA TYR A 270 -23.02 -23.46 4.29
C TYR A 270 -21.52 -23.23 4.02
N HIS A 271 -21.06 -23.43 2.79
CA HIS A 271 -19.67 -23.14 2.41
C HIS A 271 -19.59 -22.56 1.00
N LEU A 272 -18.72 -21.56 0.83
CA LEU A 272 -18.48 -20.92 -0.46
C LEU A 272 -16.98 -20.76 -0.70
N HIS A 273 -16.49 -21.38 -1.76
CA HIS A 273 -15.15 -21.06 -2.29
C HIS A 273 -15.19 -19.77 -3.10
N PHE A 274 -14.07 -19.04 -3.14
CA PHE A 274 -13.94 -17.87 -4.00
C PHE A 274 -13.85 -18.21 -5.49
N THR A 275 -13.33 -19.40 -5.84
CA THR A 275 -13.11 -19.82 -7.23
C THR A 275 -14.34 -19.83 -8.14
N PRO A 276 -15.55 -20.26 -7.72
CA PRO A 276 -16.75 -20.04 -8.55
C PRO A 276 -17.05 -18.56 -8.81
N LEU A 277 -16.82 -17.67 -7.84
CA LEU A 277 -17.00 -16.23 -8.03
C LEU A 277 -15.93 -15.68 -8.98
N GLU A 278 -14.68 -16.18 -8.89
CA GLU A 278 -13.62 -15.86 -9.84
C GLU A 278 -13.98 -16.30 -11.26
N ALA A 279 -14.51 -17.53 -11.41
CA ALA A 279 -14.94 -18.09 -12.70
C ALA A 279 -16.02 -17.19 -13.34
N ILE A 280 -17.08 -16.88 -12.59
CA ILE A 280 -18.17 -16.02 -13.06
C ILE A 280 -17.62 -14.63 -13.39
N THR A 281 -16.76 -14.04 -12.55
CA THR A 281 -16.21 -12.68 -12.78
C THR A 281 -15.26 -12.63 -13.99
N ILE A 282 -14.53 -13.71 -14.28
CA ILE A 282 -13.72 -13.88 -15.51
C ILE A 282 -14.62 -14.02 -16.74
N GLY A 283 -15.86 -14.46 -16.55
CA GLY A 283 -16.82 -14.78 -17.60
C GLY A 283 -16.77 -16.24 -18.04
N VAL A 284 -16.27 -17.16 -17.21
CA VAL A 284 -16.35 -18.59 -17.50
C VAL A 284 -17.76 -19.08 -17.15
N PRO A 285 -18.52 -19.63 -18.12
CA PRO A 285 -19.86 -20.16 -17.83
C PRO A 285 -19.78 -21.21 -16.73
N THR A 286 -20.64 -21.08 -15.73
CA THR A 286 -20.54 -21.88 -14.50
C THR A 286 -21.80 -22.71 -14.27
N LEU A 287 -21.66 -24.01 -13.98
CA LEU A 287 -22.74 -24.82 -13.40
C LEU A 287 -22.48 -25.00 -11.91
N PHE A 288 -23.53 -25.01 -11.10
CA PHE A 288 -23.39 -25.15 -9.65
C PHE A 288 -24.52 -25.97 -9.03
N LEU A 289 -24.24 -26.66 -7.92
CA LEU A 289 -25.26 -27.46 -7.23
C LEU A 289 -26.24 -26.60 -6.43
N LYS A 290 -27.48 -27.07 -6.35
CA LYS A 290 -28.52 -26.51 -5.49
C LYS A 290 -28.09 -26.45 -4.03
N GLN A 291 -27.38 -27.47 -3.55
CA GLN A 291 -26.84 -27.53 -2.19
C GLN A 291 -25.48 -26.83 -2.07
N SER A 292 -25.28 -25.68 -2.73
CA SER A 292 -24.02 -24.92 -2.64
C SER A 292 -24.24 -23.58 -1.94
N GLY A 293 -23.20 -23.04 -1.30
CA GLY A 293 -23.22 -21.70 -0.73
C GLY A 293 -23.54 -20.59 -1.74
N LEU A 294 -23.30 -20.84 -3.03
CA LEU A 294 -23.64 -19.90 -4.10
C LEU A 294 -25.16 -19.82 -4.29
N THR A 295 -25.84 -20.96 -4.30
CA THR A 295 -27.30 -21.04 -4.38
C THR A 295 -27.94 -20.41 -3.15
N SER A 296 -27.46 -20.76 -1.95
CA SER A 296 -28.07 -20.27 -0.71
C SER A 296 -28.02 -18.75 -0.60
N GLU A 297 -26.90 -18.13 -0.94
CA GLU A 297 -26.79 -16.67 -0.94
C GLU A 297 -27.64 -16.01 -2.03
N ALA A 298 -27.77 -16.62 -3.20
CA ALA A 298 -28.61 -16.12 -4.27
C ALA A 298 -30.10 -16.16 -3.93
N LEU A 299 -30.56 -17.21 -3.24
CA LEU A 299 -31.92 -17.31 -2.69
C LEU A 299 -32.16 -16.24 -1.61
N GLU A 300 -31.20 -16.05 -0.69
CA GLU A 300 -31.26 -15.01 0.35
C GLU A 300 -31.30 -13.59 -0.23
N TYR A 301 -30.74 -13.39 -1.42
CA TYR A 301 -30.83 -12.14 -2.18
C TYR A 301 -32.19 -11.94 -2.87
N GLY A 302 -32.99 -13.00 -2.99
CA GLY A 302 -34.35 -12.95 -3.56
C GLY A 302 -34.47 -13.55 -4.97
N LEU A 303 -33.44 -14.24 -5.48
CA LEU A 303 -33.60 -15.04 -6.70
C LEU A 303 -34.47 -16.28 -6.41
N ARG A 304 -35.14 -16.80 -7.44
CA ARG A 304 -36.04 -17.97 -7.33
C ARG A 304 -35.37 -19.20 -7.93
N ASP A 305 -35.72 -20.39 -7.46
CA ASP A 305 -35.20 -21.68 -7.98
C ASP A 305 -35.24 -21.75 -9.51
N GLU A 306 -36.36 -21.40 -10.15
CA GLU A 306 -36.49 -21.41 -11.61
C GLU A 306 -35.53 -20.46 -12.32
N GLU A 307 -35.29 -19.29 -11.73
CA GLU A 307 -34.30 -18.34 -12.26
C GLU A 307 -32.89 -18.89 -12.10
N LEU A 308 -32.59 -19.52 -10.95
CA LEU A 308 -31.30 -20.13 -10.69
C LEU A 308 -31.02 -21.32 -11.62
N LYS A 309 -32.02 -22.12 -11.98
CA LYS A 309 -31.88 -23.19 -12.99
C LYS A 309 -31.41 -22.62 -14.34
N ASN A 310 -32.00 -21.51 -14.77
CA ASN A 310 -31.56 -20.81 -15.99
C ASN A 310 -30.14 -20.22 -15.85
N LEU A 311 -29.74 -19.86 -14.62
CA LEU A 311 -28.40 -19.37 -14.31
C LEU A 311 -27.35 -20.47 -14.06
N GLY A 312 -27.67 -21.75 -14.29
CA GLY A 312 -26.71 -22.85 -14.20
C GLY A 312 -26.81 -23.71 -12.94
N MET A 313 -27.82 -23.50 -12.10
CA MET A 313 -28.10 -24.37 -10.96
C MET A 313 -28.54 -25.77 -11.44
N CYS A 314 -28.01 -26.80 -10.78
CA CYS A 314 -28.34 -28.21 -11.00
C CYS A 314 -28.74 -28.84 -9.65
N ASP A 315 -29.70 -29.75 -9.65
CA ASP A 315 -30.18 -30.43 -8.44
C ASP A 315 -29.16 -31.44 -7.88
N ASP A 316 -28.39 -32.07 -8.77
CA ASP A 316 -27.33 -33.05 -8.45
C ASP A 316 -26.20 -33.09 -9.50
N LEU A 317 -25.20 -33.97 -9.29
CA LEU A 317 -24.05 -34.13 -10.18
C LEU A 317 -24.43 -34.77 -11.53
N GLN A 318 -25.49 -35.59 -11.59
CA GLN A 318 -25.95 -36.24 -12.80
C GLN A 318 -26.61 -35.23 -13.75
N GLU A 319 -27.47 -34.34 -13.22
CA GLU A 319 -28.00 -33.21 -13.98
C GLU A 319 -26.88 -32.28 -14.42
N MET A 320 -25.94 -31.96 -13.54
CA MET A 320 -24.78 -31.12 -13.87
C MET A 320 -23.96 -31.71 -15.02
N ARG A 321 -23.69 -33.02 -15.00
CA ARG A 321 -23.02 -33.73 -16.09
C ARG A 321 -23.81 -33.63 -17.39
N SER A 322 -25.11 -33.95 -17.36
CA SER A 322 -26.00 -33.89 -18.53
C SER A 322 -26.02 -32.50 -19.15
N ARG A 323 -26.12 -31.44 -18.33
CA ARG A 323 -26.03 -30.05 -18.80
C ARG A 323 -24.65 -29.70 -19.35
N ALA A 324 -23.58 -30.19 -18.73
CA ALA A 324 -22.23 -30.00 -19.26
C ALA A 324 -22.07 -30.65 -20.65
N GLU A 325 -22.61 -31.86 -20.87
CA GLU A 325 -22.61 -32.55 -22.17
C GLU A 325 -23.34 -31.73 -23.25
N GLN A 326 -24.48 -31.13 -22.89
CA GLN A 326 -25.26 -30.28 -23.80
C GLN A 326 -24.54 -28.96 -24.16
N LEU A 327 -23.88 -28.35 -23.17
CA LEU A 327 -23.29 -27.02 -23.31
C LEU A 327 -21.89 -27.02 -23.91
N MET A 328 -21.09 -28.07 -23.68
CA MET A 328 -19.64 -28.10 -23.97
C MET A 328 -19.30 -27.65 -25.40
N ASP A 329 -20.11 -28.05 -26.37
CA ASP A 329 -19.93 -27.76 -27.79
C ASP A 329 -20.90 -26.70 -28.34
N ASN A 330 -21.81 -26.16 -27.50
CA ASN A 330 -22.76 -25.11 -27.86
C ASN A 330 -22.30 -23.74 -27.36
N LEU A 331 -21.42 -23.10 -28.14
CA LEU A 331 -20.79 -21.82 -27.78
C LEU A 331 -21.78 -20.67 -27.58
N ASP A 332 -22.93 -20.68 -28.28
CA ASP A 332 -23.92 -19.62 -28.15
C ASP A 332 -24.69 -19.73 -26.82
N GLN A 333 -25.09 -20.95 -26.43
CA GLN A 333 -25.70 -21.18 -25.11
C GLN A 333 -24.72 -20.92 -23.96
N LEU A 334 -23.44 -21.22 -24.13
CA LEU A 334 -22.42 -20.89 -23.12
C LEU A 334 -22.28 -19.37 -22.94
N LYS A 335 -22.27 -18.60 -24.03
CA LYS A 335 -22.26 -17.13 -23.96
C LYS A 335 -23.53 -16.58 -23.32
N GLU A 336 -24.69 -17.15 -23.66
CA GLU A 336 -25.96 -16.76 -23.04
C GLU A 336 -25.94 -17.00 -21.53
N LEU A 337 -25.49 -18.19 -21.10
CA LEU A 337 -25.32 -18.52 -19.68
C LEU A 337 -24.36 -17.54 -18.99
N GLN A 338 -23.20 -17.27 -19.59
CA GLN A 338 -22.22 -16.32 -19.08
C GLN A 338 -22.81 -14.91 -18.92
N GLN A 339 -23.55 -14.43 -19.91
CA GLN A 339 -24.19 -13.12 -19.88
C GLN A 339 -25.25 -13.05 -18.77
N MET A 340 -26.14 -14.05 -18.69
CA MET A 340 -27.16 -14.11 -17.65
C MET A 340 -26.54 -14.15 -16.24
N GLN A 341 -25.46 -14.90 -16.05
CA GLN A 341 -24.73 -14.95 -14.78
C GLN A 341 -24.13 -13.60 -14.40
N HIS A 342 -23.53 -12.88 -15.34
CA HIS A 342 -23.04 -11.53 -15.10
C HIS A 342 -24.16 -10.55 -14.73
N GLU A 343 -25.30 -10.62 -15.42
CA GLU A 343 -26.40 -9.67 -15.25
C GLU A 343 -27.22 -9.94 -13.98
N ARG A 344 -27.38 -11.21 -13.59
CA ARG A 344 -28.34 -11.62 -12.54
C ARG A 344 -27.69 -12.19 -11.30
N LEU A 345 -26.64 -13.00 -11.45
CA LEU A 345 -26.01 -13.72 -10.35
C LEU A 345 -24.87 -12.92 -9.71
N LEU A 346 -23.99 -12.31 -10.51
CA LEU A 346 -22.86 -11.54 -9.99
C LEU A 346 -23.25 -10.36 -9.07
N PRO A 347 -24.37 -9.63 -9.29
CA PRO A 347 -24.84 -8.59 -8.37
C PRO A 347 -25.07 -9.06 -6.92
N VAL A 348 -25.41 -10.34 -6.73
CA VAL A 348 -25.56 -10.98 -5.40
C VAL A 348 -24.25 -10.86 -4.60
N PHE A 349 -23.12 -11.04 -5.28
CA PHE A 349 -21.76 -11.07 -4.73
C PHE A 349 -20.98 -9.79 -5.06
N SER A 350 -21.68 -8.65 -5.16
CA SER A 350 -21.06 -7.40 -5.55
C SER A 350 -20.26 -6.75 -4.42
N ARG A 351 -19.11 -6.18 -4.78
CA ARG A 351 -18.28 -5.37 -3.88
C ARG A 351 -19.05 -4.23 -3.23
N ASN A 352 -19.98 -3.59 -3.96
CA ASN A 352 -20.79 -2.50 -3.42
C ASN A 352 -21.65 -2.95 -2.23
N ARG A 353 -22.27 -4.13 -2.31
CA ARG A 353 -23.04 -4.72 -1.20
C ARG A 353 -22.12 -5.06 -0.04
N ALA A 354 -20.93 -5.60 -0.30
CA ALA A 354 -19.93 -5.84 0.74
C ALA A 354 -19.53 -4.55 1.46
N LEU A 355 -19.30 -3.47 0.70
CA LEU A 355 -18.86 -2.19 1.23
C LEU A 355 -19.93 -1.51 2.07
N GLU A 356 -21.19 -1.59 1.65
CA GLU A 356 -22.30 -1.06 2.45
C GLU A 356 -22.38 -1.74 3.82
N ASN A 357 -22.25 -3.07 3.83
CA ASN A 357 -22.26 -3.83 5.07
C ASN A 357 -20.99 -3.58 5.93
N ALA A 358 -19.83 -3.47 5.30
CA ALA A 358 -18.60 -3.09 5.98
C ALA A 358 -18.73 -1.70 6.64
N ARG A 359 -19.34 -0.71 5.97
CA ARG A 359 -19.62 0.61 6.57
C ARG A 359 -20.53 0.52 7.79
N ARG A 360 -21.50 -0.40 7.79
CA ARG A 360 -22.35 -0.65 8.97
C ARG A 360 -21.53 -1.25 10.11
N LEU A 361 -20.65 -2.22 9.83
CA LEU A 361 -19.73 -2.78 10.82
C LEU A 361 -18.80 -1.70 11.40
N ILE A 362 -18.13 -0.93 10.55
CA ILE A 362 -17.18 0.11 10.97
C ILE A 362 -17.87 1.19 11.80
N ARG A 363 -19.13 1.53 11.49
CA ARG A 363 -19.92 2.45 12.33
C ARG A 363 -20.14 1.90 13.74
N LYS A 364 -20.54 0.62 13.87
CA LYS A 364 -20.70 -0.04 15.18
C LYS A 364 -19.39 -0.03 15.97
N ILE A 365 -18.26 -0.33 15.31
CA ILE A 365 -16.94 -0.29 15.94
C ILE A 365 -16.60 1.14 16.40
N LEU A 366 -16.83 2.15 15.56
CA LEU A 366 -16.53 3.54 15.87
C LEU A 366 -17.36 4.05 17.05
N GLU A 367 -18.64 3.73 17.11
CA GLU A 367 -19.52 4.10 18.24
C GLU A 367 -18.97 3.56 19.57
N HIS A 368 -18.54 2.28 19.60
CA HIS A 368 -17.90 1.68 20.77
C HIS A 368 -16.54 2.31 21.07
N ALA A 369 -15.70 2.54 20.05
CA ALA A 369 -14.38 3.14 20.19
C ALA A 369 -14.45 4.55 20.83
N ILE A 370 -15.39 5.38 20.41
CA ILE A 370 -15.57 6.73 20.95
C ILE A 370 -15.92 6.69 22.45
N LEU A 371 -16.79 5.77 22.87
CA LEU A 371 -17.15 5.60 24.28
C LEU A 371 -15.93 5.15 25.09
N ARG A 372 -15.24 4.10 24.63
CA ARG A 372 -14.08 3.53 25.31
C ARG A 372 -12.92 4.50 25.43
N ARG A 373 -12.59 5.24 24.36
CA ARG A 373 -11.47 6.20 24.37
C ARG A 373 -11.71 7.34 25.35
N LYS A 374 -12.98 7.77 25.55
CA LYS A 374 -13.33 8.74 26.60
C LYS A 374 -12.98 8.20 27.99
N ASP A 375 -13.27 6.94 28.27
CA ASP A 375 -12.94 6.34 29.57
C ASP A 375 -11.42 6.19 29.76
N CYS A 376 -10.70 5.81 28.70
CA CYS A 376 -9.25 5.63 28.71
C CYS A 376 -8.45 6.94 28.85
N SER A 377 -9.04 8.10 28.57
CA SER A 377 -8.38 9.41 28.76
C SER A 377 -7.97 9.68 30.21
N SER A 378 -8.52 8.92 31.17
CA SER A 378 -8.18 8.95 32.60
C SER A 378 -7.04 8.01 33.02
N LEU A 379 -6.59 7.10 32.14
CA LEU A 379 -5.53 6.16 32.48
C LEU A 379 -4.19 6.90 32.57
N PRO A 380 -3.35 6.61 33.60
CA PRO A 380 -2.02 7.17 33.67
C PRO A 380 -1.27 6.84 32.37
N ALA A 381 -0.50 7.80 31.87
CA ALA A 381 0.39 7.56 30.74
C ALA A 381 1.18 6.28 31.05
N LEU A 382 1.03 5.25 30.18
CA LEU A 382 1.72 3.96 30.36
C LEU A 382 3.17 4.26 30.74
N PRO A 383 3.72 3.59 31.78
CA PRO A 383 5.13 3.68 32.10
C PRO A 383 5.89 3.56 30.79
N SER A 384 6.63 4.63 30.48
CA SER A 384 7.59 4.74 29.41
C SER A 384 7.77 3.41 28.65
N LEU A 385 7.03 3.21 27.55
CA LEU A 385 7.34 2.19 26.54
C LEU A 385 8.80 2.29 26.05
N TYR A 386 9.50 3.37 26.43
CA TYR A 386 10.91 3.66 26.26
C TYR A 386 11.88 2.85 27.16
N SER A 387 11.43 1.82 27.89
CA SER A 387 12.36 0.94 28.63
C SER A 387 12.58 -0.42 27.95
N ASP A 388 11.90 -0.72 26.84
CA ASP A 388 12.14 -1.94 26.06
C ASP A 388 13.44 -1.77 25.25
N PRO A 389 14.53 -2.51 25.59
CA PRO A 389 15.83 -2.38 24.93
C PRO A 389 15.77 -2.75 23.44
N GLU A 390 14.83 -3.61 23.03
CA GLU A 390 14.71 -4.01 21.62
C GLU A 390 14.24 -2.85 20.72
N PHE A 391 13.50 -1.90 21.29
CA PHE A 391 13.02 -0.70 20.58
C PHE A 391 13.83 0.56 20.87
N THR A 392 14.59 0.60 21.97
CA THR A 392 15.39 1.76 22.36
C THR A 392 16.86 1.69 21.97
N ASN A 393 17.45 0.51 21.76
CA ASN A 393 18.88 0.41 21.46
C ASN A 393 19.26 0.71 20.01
N ASN A 394 18.30 0.76 19.09
CA ASN A 394 18.59 1.05 17.68
C ASN A 394 18.07 2.41 17.19
N LEU A 395 17.29 3.13 17.99
CA LEU A 395 16.57 4.31 17.57
C LEU A 395 16.87 5.49 18.49
N ILE A 396 16.96 6.67 17.88
CA ILE A 396 17.02 8.02 18.47
C ILE A 396 18.42 8.64 18.46
N ASN A 397 18.79 9.15 17.29
CA ASN A 397 19.48 10.43 17.27
C ASN A 397 18.47 11.51 17.70
N TYR A 398 18.61 12.06 18.92
CA TYR A 398 17.83 13.23 19.33
C TYR A 398 18.27 14.43 18.50
N PHE A 399 17.49 14.78 17.47
CA PHE A 399 17.77 15.98 16.69
C PHE A 399 17.16 17.20 17.37
N LYS A 400 18.01 18.18 17.70
CA LYS A 400 17.53 19.50 18.11
C LYS A 400 16.71 20.11 16.97
N LEU A 401 15.42 20.30 17.20
CA LEU A 401 14.48 20.87 16.24
C LEU A 401 14.53 22.41 16.27
N PRO A 402 14.11 23.08 15.19
CA PRO A 402 14.00 24.54 15.16
C PRO A 402 13.05 25.03 16.27
N ALA A 403 13.56 25.86 17.18
CA ALA A 403 12.81 26.42 18.29
C ALA A 403 12.57 27.93 18.11
N VAL A 404 13.43 28.62 17.35
CA VAL A 404 13.29 30.06 17.08
C VAL A 404 12.87 30.28 15.63
N ALA A 405 12.03 31.28 15.39
CA ALA A 405 11.64 31.67 14.03
C ALA A 405 12.89 31.96 13.17
N GLY A 406 12.94 31.41 11.96
CA GLY A 406 14.09 31.48 11.06
C GLY A 406 15.06 30.29 11.21
N GLU A 407 15.09 29.61 12.36
CA GLU A 407 15.87 28.38 12.49
C GLU A 407 15.33 27.30 11.55
N TYR A 408 16.25 26.53 10.99
CA TYR A 408 15.92 25.38 10.17
C TYR A 408 16.84 24.21 10.47
N ARG A 409 16.34 23.02 10.14
CA ARG A 409 17.07 21.77 10.21
C ARG A 409 16.99 21.08 8.87
N ILE A 410 18.10 20.50 8.44
CA ILE A 410 18.19 19.64 7.28
C ILE A 410 18.56 18.25 7.78
N TRP A 411 17.85 17.24 7.29
CA TRP A 411 18.22 15.84 7.48
C TRP A 411 18.78 15.24 6.20
N ASP A 412 19.86 14.50 6.37
CA ASP A 412 20.51 13.65 5.36
C ASP A 412 19.98 12.22 5.48
N ALA A 413 19.89 11.48 4.37
CA ALA A 413 19.31 10.14 4.38
C ALA A 413 20.02 9.12 5.28
N ARG A 414 21.30 9.34 5.63
CA ARG A 414 22.02 8.50 6.61
C ARG A 414 21.47 8.62 8.01
N GLN A 415 20.75 9.69 8.30
CA GLN A 415 20.17 9.98 9.60
C GLN A 415 18.78 9.37 9.74
N TRP A 416 18.19 8.88 8.65
CA TRP A 416 16.86 8.28 8.67
C TRP A 416 16.93 6.78 8.84
N GLU A 417 16.05 6.31 9.70
CA GLU A 417 15.63 4.93 9.68
C GLU A 417 14.39 4.78 8.82
N GLY A 418 14.40 3.74 7.99
CA GLY A 418 13.29 3.37 7.13
C GLY A 418 13.16 1.86 7.15
N LEU A 419 11.94 1.37 7.06
CA LEU A 419 11.69 -0.05 6.87
C LEU A 419 12.00 -0.50 5.44
N THR A 420 11.91 0.45 4.50
CA THR A 420 12.09 0.23 3.08
C THR A 420 13.26 1.06 2.55
N GLY A 421 13.86 0.55 1.47
CA GLY A 421 14.82 1.29 0.66
C GLY A 421 16.24 1.25 1.21
N THR A 422 17.18 1.65 0.37
CA THR A 422 18.61 1.67 0.69
C THR A 422 19.13 3.09 0.74
N THR A 423 20.11 3.34 1.59
CA THR A 423 20.81 4.63 1.62
C THR A 423 21.93 4.59 0.59
N GLU A 424 21.90 5.51 -0.38
CA GLU A 424 22.89 5.58 -1.46
C GLU A 424 23.42 7.00 -1.62
N TRP A 425 24.71 7.13 -1.95
CA TRP A 425 25.31 8.41 -2.30
C TRP A 425 24.93 8.84 -3.72
N VAL A 426 24.13 9.89 -3.84
CA VAL A 426 23.72 10.44 -5.15
C VAL A 426 24.72 11.50 -5.56
N ARG A 427 25.71 11.10 -6.36
CA ARG A 427 26.82 11.96 -6.82
C ARG A 427 26.35 13.28 -7.42
N GLU A 428 25.27 13.25 -8.20
CA GLU A 428 24.68 14.42 -8.84
C GLU A 428 24.39 15.54 -7.84
N TYR A 429 23.83 15.22 -6.68
CA TYR A 429 23.46 16.24 -5.68
C TYR A 429 24.48 16.35 -4.54
N ASN A 430 25.54 15.55 -4.56
CA ASN A 430 26.52 15.48 -3.49
C ASN A 430 25.84 15.27 -2.11
N VAL A 431 24.84 14.38 -2.06
CA VAL A 431 24.08 14.03 -0.85
C VAL A 431 23.86 12.52 -0.78
N TYR A 432 23.68 12.00 0.44
CA TYR A 432 23.08 10.67 0.60
C TYR A 432 21.56 10.78 0.47
N ALA A 433 20.98 9.88 -0.31
CA ALA A 433 19.55 9.76 -0.51
C ALA A 433 19.03 8.41 -0.01
N ARG A 434 17.76 8.38 0.39
CA ARG A 434 17.05 7.13 0.65
C ARG A 434 16.31 6.72 -0.61
N LEU A 435 16.76 5.64 -1.23
CA LEU A 435 16.27 5.15 -2.52
C LEU A 435 15.34 3.95 -2.29
N GLY A 436 14.08 4.09 -2.71
CA GLY A 436 13.15 2.98 -2.90
C GLY A 436 13.11 2.61 -4.37
N ARG A 437 13.58 1.42 -4.75
CA ARG A 437 13.64 0.92 -6.13
C ARG A 437 12.42 0.08 -6.46
N HIS A 438 11.66 0.48 -7.47
CA HIS A 438 10.51 -0.31 -7.95
C HIS A 438 10.93 -1.71 -8.39
N GLY A 439 10.18 -2.72 -7.94
CA GLY A 439 10.45 -4.13 -8.22
C GLY A 439 11.64 -4.73 -7.47
N VAL A 440 12.30 -3.97 -6.59
CA VAL A 440 13.44 -4.43 -5.76
C VAL A 440 13.15 -4.23 -4.28
N ASP A 441 12.76 -3.01 -3.89
CA ASP A 441 12.40 -2.68 -2.51
C ASP A 441 10.88 -2.85 -2.29
N LEU A 442 10.47 -3.33 -1.11
CA LEU A 442 9.05 -3.49 -0.75
C LEU A 442 8.38 -2.11 -0.60
N PRO A 443 7.20 -1.84 -1.19
CA PRO A 443 6.41 -0.65 -0.84
C PRO A 443 6.30 -0.48 0.68
N GLY A 444 6.39 0.74 1.19
CA GLY A 444 6.35 0.96 2.63
C GLY A 444 7.02 2.25 3.06
N LEU A 445 7.43 2.28 4.32
CA LEU A 445 7.98 3.48 4.96
C LEU A 445 9.47 3.63 4.61
N LEU A 446 9.78 4.62 3.77
CA LEU A 446 11.15 5.01 3.44
C LEU A 446 11.80 5.82 4.56
N VAL A 447 11.00 6.62 5.28
CA VAL A 447 11.43 7.38 6.44
C VAL A 447 10.39 7.18 7.53
N ASN A 448 10.83 6.78 8.72
CA ASN A 448 10.02 6.77 9.92
C ASN A 448 10.93 7.19 11.07
N ASP A 449 10.94 8.49 11.34
CA ASP A 449 11.83 9.07 12.32
C ASP A 449 11.06 9.70 13.47
N ARG A 450 11.59 9.53 14.68
CA ARG A 450 11.08 10.17 15.88
C ARG A 450 11.79 11.50 16.04
N LEU A 451 11.01 12.57 15.98
CA LEU A 451 11.52 13.90 16.26
C LEU A 451 11.48 14.17 17.77
N ASP A 452 12.40 15.01 18.24
CA ASP A 452 12.36 15.58 19.59
C ASP A 452 11.14 16.52 19.75
N ARG A 453 11.11 17.33 20.80
CA ARG A 453 10.05 18.32 21.03
C ARG A 453 10.04 19.41 19.95
N LEU A 454 8.94 19.50 19.17
CA LEU A 454 8.60 20.73 18.44
C LEU A 454 7.82 21.65 19.35
N GLU A 455 8.25 22.91 19.38
CA GLU A 455 7.49 23.96 20.02
C GLU A 455 6.25 24.32 19.19
N SER A 456 5.22 24.88 19.83
CA SER A 456 4.08 25.41 19.10
C SER A 456 4.51 26.51 18.13
N GLY A 457 3.87 26.56 16.96
CA GLY A 457 4.13 27.58 15.95
C GLY A 457 3.89 27.09 14.54
N LYS A 458 4.13 27.96 13.57
CA LYS A 458 4.10 27.62 12.14
C LYS A 458 5.45 27.06 11.71
N TYR A 459 5.42 26.03 10.88
CA TYR A 459 6.61 25.42 10.31
C TYR A 459 6.47 25.24 8.81
N GLU A 460 7.58 25.38 8.10
CA GLU A 460 7.72 25.01 6.70
C GLU A 460 8.52 23.71 6.62
N LEU A 461 7.96 22.73 5.94
CA LEU A 461 8.64 21.51 5.55
C LEU A 461 8.91 21.53 4.05
N VAL A 462 10.14 21.20 3.67
CA VAL A 462 10.55 21.01 2.28
C VAL A 462 11.11 19.60 2.11
N VAL A 463 10.52 18.81 1.22
CA VAL A 463 11.00 17.47 0.87
C VAL A 463 11.46 17.49 -0.58
N ARG A 464 12.71 17.09 -0.84
CA ARG A 464 13.26 16.95 -2.19
C ARG A 464 13.32 15.47 -2.56
N ILE A 465 12.63 15.10 -3.64
CA ILE A 465 12.51 13.73 -4.11
C ILE A 465 12.90 13.68 -5.59
N LYS A 466 13.74 12.72 -5.96
CA LYS A 466 13.99 12.39 -7.37
C LYS A 466 13.11 11.21 -7.77
N THR A 467 12.55 11.23 -8.97
CA THR A 467 11.91 10.07 -9.58
C THR A 467 12.36 9.90 -11.03
N ASP A 468 12.41 8.65 -11.49
CA ASP A 468 12.80 8.32 -12.86
C ASP A 468 11.66 8.49 -13.87
N LYS A 469 10.41 8.58 -13.39
CA LYS A 469 9.21 8.70 -14.23
C LYS A 469 8.25 9.76 -13.71
N ILE A 470 7.61 10.47 -14.64
CA ILE A 470 6.54 11.41 -14.34
C ILE A 470 5.24 10.61 -14.27
N SER A 471 4.60 10.60 -13.10
CA SER A 471 3.29 10.00 -12.86
C SER A 471 2.26 11.07 -12.55
N THR A 472 1.03 10.88 -13.02
CA THR A 472 -0.12 11.73 -12.67
C THR A 472 -0.74 11.35 -11.32
N GLU A 473 -0.47 10.13 -10.84
CA GLU A 473 -0.92 9.65 -9.54
C GLU A 473 0.21 9.78 -8.51
N PRO A 474 -0.10 10.05 -7.23
CA PRO A 474 0.93 10.14 -6.20
C PRO A 474 1.53 8.76 -5.93
N ASP A 475 2.85 8.66 -5.98
CA ASP A 475 3.59 7.43 -5.68
C ASP A 475 4.13 7.41 -4.24
N THR A 476 3.95 8.50 -3.50
CA THR A 476 4.48 8.67 -2.16
C THR A 476 3.61 9.65 -1.38
N TYR A 477 3.42 9.37 -0.10
CA TYR A 477 2.76 10.24 0.85
C TYR A 477 3.75 10.68 1.93
N PHE A 478 3.73 11.95 2.26
CA PHE A 478 4.39 12.47 3.45
C PHE A 478 3.36 12.67 4.56
N GLN A 479 3.69 12.26 5.78
CA GLN A 479 2.91 12.51 6.99
C GLN A 479 3.80 13.03 8.11
N LEU A 480 3.29 14.02 8.87
CA LEU A 480 3.91 14.48 10.10
C LEU A 480 2.82 14.74 11.12
N GLY A 481 2.99 14.20 12.32
CA GLY A 481 2.04 14.33 13.40
C GLY A 481 2.67 14.05 14.76
N ALA A 482 1.88 14.17 15.82
CA ALA A 482 2.30 13.86 17.18
C ALA A 482 1.33 12.92 17.89
N PHE A 483 1.86 12.10 18.79
CA PHE A 483 1.07 11.22 19.64
C PHE A 483 0.81 11.86 20.98
N LEU A 484 -0.48 12.03 21.28
CA LEU A 484 -1.05 12.66 22.47
C LEU A 484 -2.35 11.99 22.89
N PRO A 485 -2.32 11.11 23.89
CA PRO A 485 -2.93 9.76 23.88
C PRO A 485 -3.45 9.18 22.55
N ASP A 486 -4.10 9.97 21.70
CA ASP A 486 -4.46 9.77 20.31
C ASP A 486 -3.41 10.40 19.35
N TYR A 487 -3.37 9.97 18.09
CA TYR A 487 -2.53 10.62 17.07
C TYR A 487 -3.18 11.91 16.57
N THR A 488 -2.45 13.02 16.65
CA THR A 488 -2.80 14.28 16.01
C THR A 488 -1.95 14.44 14.76
N ASN A 489 -2.57 14.33 13.59
CA ASN A 489 -1.91 14.58 12.33
C ASN A 489 -1.76 16.08 12.09
N PHE A 490 -0.54 16.59 11.92
CA PHE A 490 -0.32 18.00 11.61
C PHE A 490 -0.46 18.26 10.12
N THR A 491 0.03 17.34 9.29
CA THR A 491 -0.07 17.46 7.85
C THR A 491 0.10 16.11 7.17
N THR A 492 -0.70 15.89 6.12
CA THR A 492 -0.52 14.80 5.17
C THR A 492 -0.70 15.37 3.79
N PHE A 493 0.23 15.08 2.90
CA PHE A 493 0.11 15.52 1.52
C PHE A 493 0.70 14.49 0.55
N PRO A 494 0.03 14.29 -0.59
CA PRO A 494 0.60 13.55 -1.70
C PRO A 494 1.78 14.31 -2.29
N LEU A 495 2.79 13.59 -2.73
CA LEU A 495 3.96 14.15 -3.39
C LEU A 495 3.69 14.12 -4.91
N HIS A 496 3.24 15.25 -5.48
CA HIS A 496 2.83 15.36 -6.89
C HIS A 496 3.88 16.06 -7.77
N GLN A 497 3.90 15.64 -9.03
CA GLN A 497 4.49 16.28 -10.21
C GLN A 497 5.97 16.72 -10.11
N PRO A 498 6.88 15.97 -10.74
CA PRO A 498 8.27 16.40 -10.89
C PRO A 498 8.35 17.67 -11.75
N ASP A 499 9.37 18.48 -11.49
CA ASP A 499 9.81 19.44 -12.50
C ASP A 499 10.35 18.71 -13.74
N HIS A 500 10.76 19.48 -14.74
CA HIS A 500 11.33 18.96 -15.99
C HIS A 500 12.65 18.18 -15.81
N MET A 501 13.21 18.14 -14.60
CA MET A 501 14.42 17.39 -14.26
C MET A 501 14.14 16.12 -13.43
N GLY A 502 12.87 15.76 -13.21
CA GLY A 502 12.52 14.62 -12.36
C GLY A 502 12.70 14.90 -10.86
N LEU A 503 12.94 16.17 -10.48
CA LEU A 503 13.03 16.61 -9.10
C LEU A 503 11.67 17.15 -8.65
N ILE A 504 11.11 16.50 -7.65
CA ILE A 504 9.92 16.96 -6.94
C ILE A 504 10.39 17.72 -5.70
N VAL A 505 10.10 19.01 -5.63
CA VAL A 505 10.27 19.80 -4.40
C VAL A 505 8.89 20.06 -3.83
N VAL A 506 8.56 19.39 -2.73
CA VAL A 506 7.29 19.62 -2.05
C VAL A 506 7.52 20.49 -0.83
N GLN A 507 6.84 21.63 -0.82
CA GLN A 507 6.87 22.59 0.26
C GLN A 507 5.48 22.67 0.88
N ASN A 508 5.40 22.45 2.19
CA ASN A 508 4.14 22.53 2.93
C ASN A 508 4.35 23.36 4.21
N ILE A 509 3.36 24.19 4.54
CA ILE A 509 3.32 24.98 5.76
C ILE A 509 2.22 24.41 6.65
N PHE A 510 2.57 24.11 7.90
CA PHE A 510 1.64 23.56 8.89
C PHE A 510 1.85 24.21 10.24
N THR A 511 0.85 24.09 11.12
CA THR A 511 0.88 24.66 12.46
C THR A 511 0.96 23.53 13.48
N VAL A 512 1.97 23.57 14.33
CA VAL A 512 2.08 22.69 15.50
C VAL A 512 1.35 23.39 16.66
N PRO A 513 0.30 22.79 17.24
CA PRO A 513 -0.37 23.36 18.40
C PRO A 513 0.52 23.27 19.65
N ASN A 514 0.08 23.84 20.77
CA ASN A 514 0.78 23.66 22.03
C ASN A 514 0.59 22.21 22.53
N LEU A 515 1.63 21.39 22.38
CA LEU A 515 1.65 19.99 22.80
C LEU A 515 2.20 19.87 24.23
N PRO A 516 1.69 18.95 25.07
CA PRO A 516 2.31 18.65 26.36
C PRO A 516 3.72 18.06 26.17
N ALA A 517 4.56 18.16 27.19
CA ALA A 517 5.96 17.71 27.14
C ALA A 517 6.12 16.20 26.88
N SER A 518 5.06 15.41 27.08
CA SER A 518 5.03 13.98 26.79
C SER A 518 4.72 13.63 25.34
N ALA A 519 4.43 14.62 24.48
CA ALA A 519 4.15 14.40 23.07
C ALA A 519 5.34 13.75 22.37
N ILE A 520 5.06 12.74 21.54
CA ILE A 520 6.07 12.19 20.64
C ILE A 520 5.73 12.59 19.22
N ILE A 521 6.67 13.20 18.52
CA ILE A 521 6.45 13.69 17.16
C ILE A 521 7.11 12.73 16.18
N TYR A 522 6.40 12.38 15.12
CA TYR A 522 6.88 11.46 14.09
C TYR A 522 6.79 12.08 12.72
N MET A 523 7.84 11.84 11.95
CA MET A 523 7.90 12.11 10.52
C MET A 523 7.90 10.80 9.76
N GLN A 524 6.96 10.67 8.82
CA GLN A 524 6.77 9.48 8.02
C GLN A 524 6.73 9.81 6.53
N ILE A 525 7.45 9.02 5.73
CA ILE A 525 7.39 9.05 4.26
C ILE A 525 7.07 7.64 3.77
N SER A 526 5.86 7.47 3.26
CA SER A 526 5.33 6.18 2.79
C SER A 526 5.34 6.15 1.27
N TRP A 527 6.09 5.20 0.71
CA TRP A 527 6.23 4.95 -0.72
C TRP A 527 5.35 3.78 -1.15
N ILE A 528 4.61 3.97 -2.24
CA ILE A 528 3.61 3.01 -2.73
C ILE A 528 4.23 1.97 -3.67
N GLY A 529 5.52 2.08 -3.98
CA GLY A 529 6.21 1.04 -4.74
C GLY A 529 6.01 1.04 -6.24
N ARG A 530 5.23 1.98 -6.80
CA ARG A 530 4.89 2.02 -8.24
C ARG A 530 6.03 2.46 -9.14
N GLN A 531 6.96 3.25 -8.62
CA GLN A 531 8.15 3.71 -9.34
C GLN A 531 9.31 3.97 -8.38
N SER A 532 10.53 3.93 -8.90
CA SER A 532 11.71 4.23 -8.08
C SER A 532 11.74 5.70 -7.66
N ILE A 533 12.04 5.95 -6.39
CA ILE A 533 12.20 7.31 -5.86
C ILE A 533 13.44 7.43 -4.98
N SER A 534 14.07 8.62 -4.98
CA SER A 534 15.17 8.96 -4.09
C SER A 534 14.81 10.17 -3.24
N ILE A 535 14.65 10.00 -1.94
CA ILE A 535 14.47 11.12 -1.01
C ILE A 535 15.85 11.71 -0.74
N LEU A 536 16.11 12.89 -1.32
CA LEU A 536 17.42 13.52 -1.30
C LEU A 536 17.65 14.33 -0.02
N ARG A 537 16.61 15.05 0.42
CA ARG A 537 16.71 15.99 1.54
C ARG A 537 15.34 16.28 2.13
N VAL A 538 15.27 16.32 3.45
CA VAL A 538 14.13 16.89 4.17
C VAL A 538 14.62 18.10 4.96
N ARG A 539 13.92 19.23 4.86
CA ARG A 539 14.21 20.44 5.61
C ARG A 539 12.96 20.85 6.39
N LEU A 540 13.12 21.17 7.67
CA LEU A 540 12.08 21.78 8.48
C LEU A 540 12.55 23.13 8.99
N ARG A 541 11.72 24.17 8.88
CA ARG A 541 12.02 25.53 9.30
C ARG A 541 10.90 26.08 10.17
N LYS A 542 11.21 26.68 11.32
CA LYS A 542 10.20 27.40 12.13
C LYS A 542 9.98 28.77 11.52
N LEU A 543 8.72 29.13 11.29
CA LEU A 543 8.30 30.40 10.73
C LEU A 543 7.92 31.37 11.87
N SER A 544 8.04 32.67 11.62
CA SER A 544 7.46 33.67 12.53
C SER A 544 5.93 33.65 12.43
N ASP A 545 5.23 34.07 13.49
CA ASP A 545 3.77 34.15 13.47
C ASP A 545 3.26 35.15 12.40
N GLU A 546 4.04 36.21 12.17
CA GLU A 546 3.86 37.24 11.14
C GLU A 546 4.25 36.79 9.72
N PHE A 547 4.70 35.54 9.54
CA PHE A 547 5.06 35.04 8.22
C PHE A 547 3.83 35.00 7.32
N LEU A 548 3.72 36.01 6.46
CA LEU A 548 2.96 35.92 5.22
C LEU A 548 3.81 35.06 4.27
N PRO A 549 3.29 33.95 3.74
CA PRO A 549 4.02 33.19 2.73
C PRO A 549 4.23 34.11 1.52
N LEU A 550 5.39 34.76 1.47
CA LEU A 550 5.88 35.29 0.21
C LEU A 550 6.07 34.04 -0.66
N PRO A 551 5.36 33.91 -1.79
CA PRO A 551 5.59 32.80 -2.69
C PRO A 551 7.09 32.74 -2.98
N SER A 552 7.75 31.68 -2.53
CA SER A 552 9.17 31.50 -2.82
C SER A 552 9.27 31.12 -4.28
N TYR A 553 9.29 32.12 -5.16
CA TYR A 553 9.62 31.88 -6.55
C TYR A 553 11.06 31.41 -6.61
N PRO A 554 11.34 30.19 -7.11
CA PRO A 554 12.71 29.77 -7.34
C PRO A 554 13.39 30.77 -8.29
N LEU A 555 14.71 30.90 -8.18
CA LEU A 555 15.45 31.71 -9.13
C LEU A 555 15.36 31.04 -10.51
N THR A 556 15.10 31.84 -11.53
CA THR A 556 15.10 31.37 -12.93
C THR A 556 16.48 31.62 -13.54
N PHE A 557 17.04 30.61 -14.20
CA PHE A 557 18.34 30.70 -14.87
C PHE A 557 18.14 30.56 -16.38
N ARG A 558 18.63 31.53 -17.17
CA ARG A 558 18.59 31.46 -18.64
C ARG A 558 20.00 31.60 -19.21
N TRP A 559 20.38 30.63 -20.02
CA TRP A 559 21.65 30.62 -20.74
C TRP A 559 21.46 31.29 -22.10
N ARG A 560 22.18 32.39 -22.36
CA ARG A 560 22.10 33.18 -23.59
C ARG A 560 23.49 33.35 -24.19
N LYS A 561 23.53 33.76 -25.47
CA LYS A 561 24.75 34.13 -26.23
C LYS A 561 25.81 33.03 -26.23
N SER A 562 25.96 32.34 -27.37
CA SER A 562 26.98 31.29 -27.59
C SER A 562 26.91 30.05 -26.69
N PHE A 563 26.13 30.04 -25.60
CA PHE A 563 25.86 28.84 -24.83
C PHE A 563 25.04 27.84 -25.65
N SER A 564 25.47 26.59 -25.66
CA SER A 564 24.75 25.48 -26.27
C SER A 564 23.49 25.13 -25.47
N PHE A 565 22.64 24.29 -26.06
CA PHE A 565 21.66 23.52 -25.30
C PHE A 565 22.37 22.63 -24.27
N LEU A 566 21.62 22.16 -23.27
CA LEU A 566 22.17 21.26 -22.25
C LEU A 566 22.51 19.93 -22.93
N GLU A 567 23.79 19.57 -22.92
CA GLU A 567 24.28 18.33 -23.51
C GLU A 567 24.47 17.27 -22.42
N ASN A 568 24.34 16.00 -22.82
CA ASN A 568 24.50 14.80 -22.00
C ASN A 568 23.32 14.53 -21.03
N ASN A 569 23.45 13.48 -20.22
CA ASN A 569 22.44 13.07 -19.25
C ASN A 569 22.46 13.92 -17.97
N VAL A 570 21.45 13.73 -17.11
CA VAL A 570 21.25 14.48 -15.87
C VAL A 570 22.48 14.43 -14.94
N LEU A 571 23.22 13.31 -14.92
CA LEU A 571 24.36 13.09 -14.02
C LEU A 571 25.67 13.79 -14.45
N HIS A 572 25.83 14.07 -15.74
CA HIS A 572 27.06 14.63 -16.33
C HIS A 572 26.75 15.66 -17.40
N ASN A 573 25.87 16.60 -17.07
CA ASN A 573 25.41 17.60 -18.02
C ASN A 573 26.41 18.76 -18.14
N PHE A 574 26.46 19.36 -19.32
CA PHE A 574 27.28 20.55 -19.56
C PHE A 574 26.68 21.44 -20.64
N ARG A 575 27.14 22.68 -20.68
CA ARG A 575 26.90 23.62 -21.79
C ARG A 575 28.22 24.12 -22.31
N TRP A 576 28.44 23.93 -23.60
CA TRP A 576 29.52 24.59 -24.33
C TRP A 576 29.22 26.06 -24.48
N CYS A 577 30.27 26.88 -24.53
CA CYS A 577 30.22 28.29 -24.82
C CYS A 577 31.36 28.66 -25.76
N GLY A 578 31.12 29.65 -26.63
CA GLY A 578 32.18 30.30 -27.39
C GLY A 578 33.01 31.24 -26.50
N THR A 579 33.73 32.18 -27.11
CA THR A 579 34.57 33.17 -26.38
C THR A 579 33.77 34.01 -25.37
N GLU A 580 32.49 34.26 -25.64
CA GLU A 580 31.62 35.07 -24.78
C GLU A 580 30.27 34.40 -24.55
N GLY A 581 29.83 34.39 -23.28
CA GLY A 581 28.55 33.84 -22.84
C GLY A 581 27.80 34.76 -21.87
N VAL A 582 26.48 34.58 -21.76
CA VAL A 582 25.66 35.30 -20.78
C VAL A 582 24.79 34.31 -19.99
N LEU A 583 24.91 34.30 -18.67
CA LEU A 583 23.96 33.68 -17.76
C LEU A 583 23.07 34.76 -17.14
N GLU A 584 21.77 34.63 -17.32
CA GLU A 584 20.76 35.49 -16.70
C GLU A 584 20.17 34.79 -15.48
N ILE A 585 20.19 35.46 -14.34
CA ILE A 585 19.54 35.01 -13.09
C ILE A 585 18.40 35.98 -12.80
N GLU A 586 17.18 35.46 -12.70
CA GLU A 586 15.99 36.24 -12.40
C GLU A 586 15.42 35.85 -11.03
N ASN A 587 15.38 36.82 -10.12
CA ASN A 587 14.72 36.71 -8.84
C ASN A 587 13.33 37.37 -8.92
N HIS A 588 12.30 36.54 -9.08
CA HIS A 588 10.90 37.00 -9.13
C HIS A 588 10.32 37.36 -7.76
N SER A 589 11.06 37.13 -6.66
CA SER A 589 10.61 37.50 -5.33
C SER A 589 10.90 38.97 -5.02
N SER A 590 10.17 39.54 -4.06
CA SER A 590 10.39 40.90 -3.57
C SER A 590 11.56 41.03 -2.59
N VAL A 591 12.28 39.95 -2.30
CA VAL A 591 13.36 39.90 -1.31
C VAL A 591 14.66 39.43 -1.96
N THR A 592 15.79 39.95 -1.49
CA THR A 592 17.11 39.48 -1.90
C THR A 592 17.31 38.03 -1.44
N LYS A 593 17.78 37.18 -2.35
CA LYS A 593 18.09 35.77 -2.08
C LYS A 593 19.58 35.55 -2.05
N THR A 594 20.12 35.01 -0.97
CA THR A 594 21.52 34.56 -0.95
C THR A 594 21.58 33.15 -1.51
N ILE A 595 22.43 32.90 -2.50
CA ILE A 595 22.62 31.55 -3.06
C ILE A 595 24.10 31.19 -3.09
N GLU A 596 24.43 29.93 -2.85
CA GLU A 596 25.69 29.33 -3.27
C GLU A 596 25.51 28.76 -4.68
N VAL A 597 26.30 29.20 -5.65
CA VAL A 597 26.42 28.57 -6.97
C VAL A 597 27.62 27.64 -6.98
N CYS A 598 27.45 26.44 -7.54
CA CYS A 598 28.52 25.44 -7.69
C CYS A 598 28.50 24.89 -9.12
N PHE A 599 29.65 24.87 -9.79
CA PHE A 599 29.80 24.27 -11.12
C PHE A 599 31.26 23.94 -11.43
N GLY A 600 31.47 23.06 -12.40
CA GLY A 600 32.79 22.81 -12.97
C GLY A 600 33.02 23.64 -14.21
N LEU A 601 34.25 24.12 -14.40
CA LEU A 601 34.64 24.97 -15.51
C LEU A 601 35.85 24.37 -16.21
N GLN A 602 35.82 24.29 -17.55
CA GLN A 602 36.85 23.60 -18.32
C GLN A 602 37.07 24.29 -19.67
N ALA A 603 38.34 24.48 -20.05
CA ALA A 603 38.70 24.96 -21.37
C ALA A 603 38.49 23.86 -22.42
N ALA A 604 38.18 24.24 -23.66
CA ALA A 604 37.92 23.27 -24.71
C ALA A 604 39.19 22.53 -25.17
N LEU A 605 40.35 23.15 -24.99
CA LEU A 605 41.66 22.59 -25.29
C LEU A 605 42.55 22.55 -24.02
N PRO A 606 43.62 21.74 -23.98
CA PRO A 606 44.47 21.59 -22.81
C PRO A 606 45.26 22.84 -22.40
N GLU A 607 45.48 23.79 -23.31
CA GLU A 607 46.22 25.01 -23.01
C GLU A 607 45.52 25.84 -21.93
N THR A 608 46.31 26.56 -21.14
CA THR A 608 45.78 27.48 -20.13
C THR A 608 45.05 28.63 -20.82
N ALA A 609 43.83 28.88 -20.37
CA ALA A 609 43.02 30.02 -20.75
C ALA A 609 42.59 30.80 -19.51
N THR A 610 42.37 32.09 -19.65
CA THR A 610 41.79 32.96 -18.64
C THR A 610 40.28 33.03 -18.87
N TRP A 611 39.52 32.49 -17.93
CA TRP A 611 38.09 32.71 -17.85
C TRP A 611 37.80 33.87 -16.89
N SER A 612 36.85 34.71 -17.25
CA SER A 612 36.38 35.79 -16.41
C SER A 612 34.87 35.88 -16.42
N VAL A 613 34.31 36.31 -15.30
CA VAL A 613 32.90 36.63 -15.14
C VAL A 613 32.78 38.05 -14.61
N SER A 614 31.84 38.80 -15.16
CA SER A 614 31.54 40.16 -14.74
C SER A 614 30.03 40.36 -14.65
N SER A 615 29.57 40.70 -13.45
CA SER A 615 28.23 41.16 -13.15
C SER A 615 28.28 42.17 -11.99
N GLU A 616 27.14 42.76 -11.66
CA GLU A 616 27.00 43.57 -10.44
C GLU A 616 27.06 42.73 -9.14
N LEU A 617 26.87 41.42 -9.25
CA LEU A 617 26.82 40.49 -8.10
C LEU A 617 28.14 39.74 -7.91
N TRP A 618 28.95 39.60 -8.95
CA TRP A 618 30.18 38.80 -8.96
C TRP A 618 31.10 39.26 -10.09
N CYS A 619 32.36 39.55 -9.75
CA CYS A 619 33.42 39.82 -10.72
C CYS A 619 34.66 39.01 -10.35
N GLU A 620 35.17 38.21 -11.27
CA GLU A 620 36.32 37.34 -11.04
C GLU A 620 37.02 36.95 -12.35
N SER A 621 38.31 36.67 -12.26
CA SER A 621 39.09 36.07 -13.35
C SER A 621 39.99 34.97 -12.80
N ILE A 622 39.99 33.82 -13.47
CA ILE A 622 40.70 32.60 -13.07
C ILE A 622 41.31 31.91 -14.29
N SER A 623 42.45 31.26 -14.07
CA SER A 623 43.04 30.39 -15.08
C SER A 623 42.33 29.03 -15.08
N ILE A 624 41.93 28.58 -16.26
CA ILE A 624 41.34 27.26 -16.54
C ILE A 624 42.16 26.53 -17.60
N HIS A 625 41.91 25.24 -17.76
CA HIS A 625 42.69 24.33 -18.59
C HIS A 625 41.77 23.19 -19.07
N GLY A 626 42.32 22.22 -19.78
CA GLY A 626 41.57 21.05 -20.24
C GLY A 626 41.04 20.15 -19.13
N GLU A 627 41.37 20.38 -17.87
CA GLU A 627 40.79 19.70 -16.70
C GLU A 627 39.75 20.58 -15.99
N GLU A 628 38.78 19.93 -15.33
CA GLU A 628 37.68 20.61 -14.65
C GLU A 628 38.15 21.37 -13.40
N THR A 629 37.88 22.67 -13.36
CA THR A 629 38.11 23.55 -12.22
C THR A 629 36.77 23.84 -11.53
N VAL A 630 36.60 23.40 -10.28
CA VAL A 630 35.34 23.57 -9.54
C VAL A 630 35.25 24.96 -8.92
N ILE A 631 34.15 25.66 -9.21
CA ILE A 631 33.85 27.01 -8.71
C ILE A 631 32.69 26.95 -7.72
N ARG A 632 32.86 27.64 -6.59
CA ARG A 632 31.83 27.82 -5.55
C ARG A 632 31.75 29.26 -5.11
N ARG A 633 30.60 29.93 -5.26
CA ARG A 633 30.45 31.34 -4.88
C ARG A 633 29.13 31.58 -4.19
N ILE A 634 29.18 32.36 -3.11
CA ILE A 634 27.99 32.87 -2.44
C ILE A 634 27.68 34.25 -3.02
N ILE A 635 26.48 34.42 -3.58
CA ILE A 635 26.02 35.67 -4.19
C ILE A 635 24.65 36.08 -3.63
N ALA A 636 24.47 37.36 -3.37
CA ALA A 636 23.20 37.93 -2.95
C ALA A 636 22.45 38.47 -4.18
N VAL A 637 21.39 37.80 -4.59
CA VAL A 637 20.61 38.11 -5.80
C VAL A 637 19.40 38.97 -5.39
N ALA A 638 19.49 40.28 -5.63
CA ALA A 638 18.39 41.21 -5.37
C ALA A 638 17.15 40.87 -6.23
N PRO A 639 15.96 41.44 -5.94
CA PRO A 639 14.81 41.34 -6.83
C PRO A 639 15.13 41.86 -8.23
N GLY A 640 14.71 41.14 -9.27
CA GLY A 640 14.91 41.53 -10.68
C GLY A 640 15.78 40.57 -11.48
N THR A 641 16.32 41.06 -12.60
CA THR A 641 17.11 40.28 -13.56
C THR A 641 18.56 40.73 -13.53
N HIS A 642 19.48 39.78 -13.31
CA HIS A 642 20.91 40.00 -13.20
C HIS A 642 21.65 39.24 -14.30
N MET A 643 22.60 39.90 -14.96
CA MET A 643 23.36 39.31 -16.08
C MET A 643 24.80 39.06 -15.70
N PHE A 644 25.25 37.82 -15.85
CA PHE A 644 26.64 37.39 -15.69
C PHE A 644 27.25 37.22 -17.06
N LYS A 645 28.10 38.18 -17.44
CA LYS A 645 28.86 38.13 -18.70
C LYS A 645 30.12 37.33 -18.46
N MET A 646 30.29 36.27 -19.22
CA MET A 646 31.43 35.37 -19.13
C MET A 646 32.28 35.54 -20.39
N HIS A 647 33.60 35.57 -20.21
CA HIS A 647 34.57 35.65 -21.30
C HIS A 647 35.69 34.65 -21.06
N CYS A 648 36.17 34.01 -22.13
CA CYS A 648 37.33 33.13 -22.10
C CYS A 648 38.23 33.43 -23.29
N ASP A 649 39.53 33.66 -23.03
CA ASP A 649 40.54 33.92 -24.07
C ASP A 649 41.13 32.63 -24.69
N GLY A 650 40.54 31.48 -24.36
CA GLY A 650 40.98 30.17 -24.84
C GLY A 650 40.80 29.98 -26.35
N ASN A 651 41.58 29.06 -26.91
CA ASN A 651 41.45 28.68 -28.31
C ASN A 651 40.18 27.85 -28.54
N GLU A 652 39.54 28.07 -29.69
CA GLU A 652 38.36 27.31 -30.10
C GLU A 652 38.73 25.88 -30.49
N LEU A 653 37.98 24.89 -29.98
CA LEU A 653 38.10 23.49 -30.36
C LEU A 653 37.68 23.31 -31.84
N PRO A 654 38.57 22.83 -32.74
CA PRO A 654 38.21 22.64 -34.14
C PRO A 654 37.23 21.48 -34.31
N ILE A 655 35.97 21.78 -34.62
CA ILE A 655 34.93 20.77 -34.88
C ILE A 655 34.81 20.54 -36.39
N PRO A 656 35.13 19.34 -36.91
CA PRO A 656 34.94 19.02 -38.31
C PRO A 656 33.44 19.09 -38.64
N LYS A 657 33.01 20.15 -39.33
CA LYS A 657 31.62 20.41 -39.80
C LYS A 657 30.63 21.03 -38.79
N GLY A 658 31.10 21.56 -37.66
CA GLY A 658 30.26 22.32 -36.73
C GLY A 658 30.34 23.82 -36.96
N THR A 659 29.21 24.54 -36.90
CA THR A 659 29.19 26.03 -36.90
C THR A 659 29.22 26.64 -35.50
N ARG A 660 29.30 25.79 -34.46
CA ARG A 660 29.28 26.21 -33.06
C ARG A 660 30.69 26.47 -32.55
N SER A 661 30.89 27.62 -31.94
CA SER A 661 32.14 27.96 -31.24
C SER A 661 32.19 27.26 -29.89
N MET A 662 33.26 26.52 -29.63
CA MET A 662 33.54 25.82 -28.39
C MET A 662 34.87 26.26 -27.82
N VAL A 663 34.83 27.15 -26.84
CA VAL A 663 36.04 27.69 -26.18
C VAL A 663 36.12 27.21 -24.74
N PHE A 664 35.00 27.13 -24.04
CA PHE A 664 34.92 26.56 -22.70
C PHE A 664 33.56 25.88 -22.47
N ARG A 665 33.45 25.08 -21.40
CA ARG A 665 32.17 24.54 -20.95
C ARG A 665 31.97 24.71 -19.46
N ILE A 666 30.69 24.83 -19.08
CA ILE A 666 30.24 24.78 -17.70
C ILE A 666 29.57 23.43 -17.48
N ASN A 667 30.10 22.67 -16.53
CA ASN A 667 29.65 21.34 -16.16
C ASN A 667 28.81 21.42 -14.87
N ASN A 668 27.72 20.66 -14.83
CA ASN A 668 26.95 20.38 -13.62
C ASN A 668 26.59 21.64 -12.82
N PHE A 669 26.02 22.66 -13.49
CA PHE A 669 25.64 23.90 -12.81
C PHE A 669 24.52 23.67 -11.80
N GLN A 670 24.76 24.09 -10.56
CA GLN A 670 23.84 23.97 -9.43
C GLN A 670 23.81 25.26 -8.62
N TYR A 671 22.71 25.47 -7.91
CA TYR A 671 22.60 26.52 -6.90
C TYR A 671 21.84 26.02 -5.67
N GLU A 672 22.20 26.55 -4.50
CA GLU A 672 21.48 26.34 -3.25
C GLU A 672 21.16 27.70 -2.61
N GLU A 673 19.89 27.95 -2.30
CA GLU A 673 19.48 29.13 -1.54
C GLU A 673 19.93 28.99 -0.08
N ILE A 674 20.85 29.87 0.32
CA ILE A 674 21.30 30.04 1.69
C ILE A 674 20.26 30.90 2.40
N PRO A 675 19.56 30.36 3.41
CA PRO A 675 18.61 31.15 4.18
C PRO A 675 19.34 32.34 4.82
N CYS A 676 18.89 33.55 4.50
CA CYS A 676 19.32 34.77 5.19
C CYS A 676 18.83 34.81 6.63
#